data_AF-A0A1S9RGK6-F1
#
_entry.id   AF-A0A1S9RGK6-F1
#
_cell.length_a   1.000
_cell.length_b   1.000
_cell.length_c   1.000
_cell.angle_alpha   90.00
_cell.angle_beta   90.00
_cell.angle_gamma   90.00
#
_symmetry.space_group_name_H-M   'P 1'
#
loop_
_entity.id
_entity.type
_entity.pdbx_description
1 polymer ?
#
loop_
_entity_poly.entity_id
_entity_poly.type
_entity_poly.pdbx_seq_one_letter_code
_entity_poly.pdbx_strand_id
1 'polypeptide(L)'
;MAAMRARHKIRAPRRIVAAAPTEDFDTLWNVLSSSLTEIHTKNASTLSFEELYRNAYRMVLMMRGDDLYERVKSLEENWLRNHVQKQVTESILPILVRAQNPQSLADVQDQSNERRAAGERFLAVVKEAWSDHLLCMGMITDVLMYMDRITAADRTKPSILVVSMALFRDHVLRAPVRSGSDVTVAQVFESTVLFMIQLERAGHIIDRPLIRNCMYMLEGLYETVAEEESSTLYLATFEPAFLSTSRDFYKEEGARLLEVGDAATFCRIASQRILEEHERCHYTLVAQTEPKIGDVLNEELIRKNIEEVVRLEGTGVRHMLDHNQLDGLRTVYTLNSRVDEKKTALTSQVSKRIVELGMEINASSIAAPQAPASAEKDAGSEKKEKGKEKEKAVNPQTASAIKWVDDILTLKKQFDNVWEKSFQSDQNLHKSIEDSFEDFINRNTRSSEYLSLFFDENLKKGIKGKTEDEVDALLDNGITLLRYIKDKDLFETYYKKHLARRLLMKRSASMDAERQMISKMKMEVGNQFTQRIEAMFKDMTVSEDLSASYKEHIRRSGDPDKKAIDLDVHVLTSTMWPMEAMVKARNGQVQLPCIFPREIDNLKQSFEKFYLDKHSGRKLSWQAGMGSADIRATFQRSNGKTLRYELNVSTYMLVILLLFNDVPDGESLTFEEIQERTCIPEYDLIRNLQSLAVAPKTRVLKKEPMSKDVKPTDRFSFNNDFQSAFVKVRIGVVAGGANKIENQDQRKETEKKMNDERGGSIEAAIVRIMKQRKKLGHVGLMNEVLTQLSARFVPDVNMVKKRIESLIDREYLERLEDEPATYGYIA
;
A
#
# COMPACT_ATOMS: atom_id res chain seq x y z
N MET A 1 -59.50 5.32 74.19
CA MET A 1 -60.64 5.27 73.25
C MET A 1 -60.13 4.89 71.86
N ALA A 2 -60.33 3.63 71.45
CA ALA A 2 -60.42 3.18 70.06
C ALA A 2 -60.93 1.72 70.11
N ALA A 3 -61.99 1.43 69.35
CA ALA A 3 -62.83 0.26 69.50
C ALA A 3 -62.15 -1.06 69.06
N MET A 4 -62.13 -2.06 69.95
CA MET A 4 -61.90 -3.46 69.58
C MET A 4 -63.15 -4.01 68.87
N ARG A 5 -63.04 -4.25 67.55
CA ARG A 5 -64.06 -5.01 66.79
C ARG A 5 -64.05 -6.48 67.23
N ALA A 6 -65.24 -6.99 67.54
CA ALA A 6 -65.48 -8.36 67.98
C ALA A 6 -65.12 -9.41 66.90
N ARG A 7 -64.39 -10.46 67.29
CA ARG A 7 -64.24 -11.71 66.52
C ARG A 7 -65.62 -12.39 66.41
N HIS A 8 -66.07 -12.65 65.19
CA HIS A 8 -67.26 -13.48 64.94
C HIS A 8 -67.00 -14.91 65.44
N LYS A 9 -67.78 -15.39 66.43
CA LYS A 9 -67.83 -16.81 66.80
C LYS A 9 -68.67 -17.56 65.77
N ILE A 10 -68.05 -18.45 65.01
CA ILE A 10 -68.72 -19.42 64.14
C ILE A 10 -69.45 -20.43 65.06
N ARG A 11 -70.75 -20.64 64.85
CA ARG A 11 -71.55 -21.68 65.55
C ARG A 11 -71.14 -23.07 65.07
N ALA A 12 -71.05 -24.03 66.00
CA ALA A 12 -70.81 -25.44 65.68
C ALA A 12 -71.94 -26.02 64.80
N PRO A 13 -71.63 -26.71 63.69
CA PRO A 13 -72.63 -27.43 62.91
C PRO A 13 -73.19 -28.63 63.69
N ARG A 14 -74.51 -28.79 63.64
CA ARG A 14 -75.26 -29.89 64.28
C ARG A 14 -75.07 -31.19 63.50
N ARG A 15 -74.72 -32.24 64.24
CA ARG A 15 -74.95 -33.69 64.00
C ARG A 15 -74.50 -34.25 62.64
N ILE A 16 -73.40 -34.99 62.72
CA ILE A 16 -72.80 -35.96 61.79
C ILE A 16 -73.86 -36.67 60.93
N VAL A 17 -73.80 -36.42 59.62
CA VAL A 17 -74.25 -37.35 58.58
C VAL A 17 -72.98 -37.91 57.98
N ALA A 18 -72.81 -39.24 58.09
CA ALA A 18 -71.76 -40.11 57.54
C ALA A 18 -70.47 -39.44 57.07
N ALA A 19 -69.39 -39.61 57.84
CA ALA A 19 -68.04 -39.44 57.30
C ALA A 19 -67.90 -40.39 56.10
N ALA A 20 -67.70 -39.82 54.90
CA ALA A 20 -67.09 -40.54 53.79
C ALA A 20 -65.76 -41.15 54.31
N PRO A 21 -65.37 -42.35 53.84
CA PRO A 21 -64.18 -43.01 54.36
C PRO A 21 -63.00 -42.05 54.26
N THR A 22 -62.22 -41.93 55.33
CA THR A 22 -60.89 -41.33 55.29
C THR A 22 -60.08 -42.15 54.29
N GLU A 23 -60.06 -41.72 53.02
CA GLU A 23 -59.21 -42.31 51.99
C GLU A 23 -57.77 -42.23 52.51
N ASP A 24 -57.18 -43.40 52.74
CA ASP A 24 -55.83 -43.52 53.27
C ASP A 24 -54.83 -43.04 52.21
N PHE A 25 -53.76 -42.37 52.64
CA PHE A 25 -52.73 -41.86 51.74
C PHE A 25 -52.19 -42.94 50.81
N ASP A 26 -52.04 -44.17 51.31
CA ASP A 26 -51.55 -45.31 50.53
C ASP A 26 -52.54 -45.76 49.45
N THR A 27 -53.85 -45.63 49.68
CA THR A 27 -54.86 -45.96 48.66
C THR A 27 -54.84 -44.95 47.50
N LEU A 28 -54.71 -43.66 47.81
CA LEU A 28 -54.57 -42.60 46.81
C LEU A 28 -53.23 -42.68 46.07
N TRP A 29 -52.15 -43.01 46.79
CA TRP A 29 -50.83 -43.25 46.20
C TRP A 29 -50.82 -44.44 45.24
N ASN A 30 -51.48 -45.55 45.57
CA ASN A 30 -51.51 -46.72 44.69
C ASN A 30 -52.24 -46.43 43.37
N VAL A 31 -53.34 -45.67 43.43
CA VAL A 31 -54.03 -45.20 42.22
C VAL A 31 -53.14 -44.26 41.43
N LEU A 32 -52.53 -43.27 42.09
CA LEU A 32 -51.66 -42.29 41.43
C LEU A 32 -50.42 -42.94 40.80
N SER A 33 -49.70 -43.80 41.52
CA SER A 33 -48.51 -44.50 41.02
C SER A 33 -48.80 -45.46 39.87
N SER A 34 -49.95 -46.16 39.89
CA SER A 34 -50.40 -46.96 38.75
C SER A 34 -50.64 -46.09 37.52
N SER A 35 -51.33 -44.96 37.70
CA SER A 35 -51.60 -44.03 36.59
C SER A 35 -50.34 -43.32 36.08
N LEU A 36 -49.40 -42.96 36.94
CA LEU A 36 -48.09 -42.43 36.52
C LEU A 36 -47.28 -43.48 35.74
N THR A 37 -47.38 -44.76 36.11
CA THR A 37 -46.78 -45.86 35.34
C THR A 37 -47.49 -46.04 33.99
N GLU A 38 -48.81 -45.89 33.94
CA GLU A 38 -49.57 -45.94 32.67
C GLU A 38 -49.16 -44.83 31.70
N ILE A 39 -48.86 -43.62 32.21
CA ILE A 39 -48.30 -42.51 31.44
C ILE A 39 -46.98 -42.94 30.76
N HIS A 40 -46.05 -43.50 31.54
CA HIS A 40 -44.77 -44.01 31.02
C HIS A 40 -44.91 -45.16 30.02
N THR A 41 -45.96 -45.98 30.13
CA THR A 41 -46.25 -47.07 29.17
C THR A 41 -47.02 -46.62 27.92
N LYS A 42 -47.14 -45.31 27.67
CA LYS A 42 -47.87 -44.71 26.54
C LYS A 42 -49.39 -45.00 26.52
N ASN A 43 -49.98 -45.31 27.68
CA ASN A 43 -51.41 -45.58 27.86
C ASN A 43 -52.15 -44.41 28.53
N ALA A 44 -51.72 -43.17 28.29
CA ALA A 44 -52.28 -41.99 28.96
C ALA A 44 -53.72 -41.62 28.52
N SER A 45 -54.21 -42.13 27.39
CA SER A 45 -55.52 -41.77 26.84
C SER A 45 -56.72 -42.29 27.64
N THR A 46 -56.51 -43.29 28.49
CA THR A 46 -57.53 -43.88 29.37
C THR A 46 -57.62 -43.17 30.72
N LEU A 47 -56.75 -42.20 31.00
CA LEU A 47 -56.65 -41.52 32.29
C LEU A 47 -57.44 -40.20 32.31
N SER A 48 -58.10 -39.93 33.43
CA SER A 48 -58.70 -38.62 33.73
C SER A 48 -57.71 -37.73 34.47
N PHE A 49 -57.05 -36.82 33.74
CA PHE A 49 -56.06 -35.88 34.32
C PHE A 49 -56.66 -35.01 35.44
N GLU A 50 -57.94 -34.66 35.36
CA GLU A 50 -58.63 -33.91 36.41
C GLU A 50 -58.78 -34.72 37.70
N GLU A 51 -59.09 -36.02 37.59
CA GLU A 51 -59.18 -36.91 38.75
C GLU A 51 -57.80 -37.15 39.38
N LEU A 52 -56.77 -37.37 38.55
CA LEU A 52 -55.39 -37.51 39.02
C LEU A 52 -54.89 -36.25 39.74
N TYR A 53 -55.16 -35.07 39.17
CA TYR A 53 -54.84 -33.80 39.80
C TYR A 53 -55.60 -33.63 41.14
N ARG A 54 -56.89 -33.97 41.19
CA ARG A 54 -57.67 -33.92 42.45
C ARG A 54 -57.12 -34.88 43.50
N ASN A 55 -56.66 -36.06 43.11
CA ASN A 55 -56.04 -37.04 44.02
C ASN A 55 -54.72 -36.51 44.57
N ALA A 56 -53.83 -36.00 43.70
CA ALA A 56 -52.58 -35.35 44.11
C ALA A 56 -52.85 -34.14 45.02
N TYR A 57 -53.84 -33.30 44.68
CA TYR A 57 -54.28 -32.16 45.48
C TYR A 57 -54.76 -32.57 46.88
N ARG A 58 -55.59 -33.63 46.99
CA ARG A 58 -56.04 -34.17 48.28
C ARG A 58 -54.87 -34.66 49.14
N MET A 59 -53.92 -35.38 48.54
CA MET A 59 -52.74 -35.90 49.25
C MET A 59 -51.87 -34.78 49.82
N VAL A 60 -51.73 -33.66 49.09
CA VAL A 60 -51.01 -32.48 49.59
C VAL A 60 -51.80 -31.77 50.70
N LEU A 61 -53.14 -31.69 50.60
CA LEU A 61 -53.99 -31.15 51.67
C LEU A 61 -53.94 -31.97 52.98
N MET A 62 -53.59 -33.25 52.92
CA MET A 62 -53.37 -34.10 54.09
C MET A 62 -52.05 -33.79 54.84
N MET A 63 -51.35 -32.69 54.50
CA MET A 63 -50.02 -32.32 55.05
C MET A 63 -48.92 -33.37 54.78
N ARG A 64 -49.09 -34.22 53.76
CA ARG A 64 -48.15 -35.29 53.36
C ARG A 64 -47.51 -35.00 51.99
N GLY A 65 -47.30 -33.73 51.65
CA GLY A 65 -46.72 -33.30 50.36
C GLY A 65 -45.27 -33.75 50.17
N ASP A 66 -44.46 -33.76 51.22
CA ASP A 66 -43.06 -34.21 51.17
C ASP A 66 -42.93 -35.70 50.85
N ASP A 67 -43.82 -36.51 51.42
CA ASP A 67 -43.84 -37.96 51.17
C ASP A 67 -44.29 -38.27 49.75
N LEU A 68 -45.23 -37.47 49.21
CA LEU A 68 -45.64 -37.57 47.81
C LEU A 68 -44.45 -37.27 46.88
N TYR A 69 -43.70 -36.21 47.16
CA TYR A 69 -42.51 -35.83 46.39
C TYR A 69 -41.46 -36.96 46.35
N GLU A 70 -41.07 -37.51 47.51
CA GLU A 70 -40.03 -38.55 47.55
C GLU A 70 -40.51 -39.87 46.92
N ARG A 71 -41.80 -40.20 47.05
CA ARG A 71 -42.38 -41.38 46.40
C ARG A 71 -42.45 -41.25 44.88
N VAL A 72 -42.79 -40.07 44.35
CA VAL A 72 -42.74 -39.81 42.88
C VAL A 72 -41.31 -39.88 42.38
N LYS A 73 -40.37 -39.22 43.07
CA LYS A 73 -38.94 -39.30 42.74
C LYS A 73 -38.43 -40.75 42.70
N SER A 74 -38.80 -41.55 43.70
CA SER A 74 -38.44 -42.99 43.76
C SER A 74 -39.08 -43.80 42.63
N LEU A 75 -40.32 -43.46 42.23
CA LEU A 75 -41.00 -44.09 41.09
C LEU A 75 -40.25 -43.80 39.78
N GLU A 76 -39.90 -42.54 39.54
CA GLU A 76 -39.13 -42.11 38.36
C GLU A 76 -37.73 -42.75 38.33
N GLU A 77 -37.02 -42.77 39.47
CA GLU A 77 -35.72 -43.42 39.57
C GLU A 77 -35.79 -44.92 39.22
N ASN A 78 -36.80 -45.62 39.74
CA ASN A 78 -37.00 -47.04 39.46
C ASN A 78 -37.36 -47.30 37.98
N TRP A 79 -38.18 -46.43 37.38
CA TRP A 79 -38.53 -46.53 35.97
C TRP A 79 -37.30 -46.35 35.07
N LEU A 80 -36.52 -45.29 35.32
CA LEU A 80 -35.31 -45.00 34.55
C LEU A 80 -34.28 -46.13 34.66
N ARG A 81 -34.03 -46.68 35.86
CA ARG A 81 -33.06 -47.77 36.06
C ARG A 81 -33.50 -49.10 35.44
N ASN A 82 -34.78 -49.45 35.54
CA ASN A 82 -35.25 -50.79 35.17
C ASN A 82 -35.65 -50.92 33.70
N HIS A 83 -36.11 -49.83 33.07
CA HIS A 83 -36.64 -49.84 31.71
C HIS A 83 -35.75 -49.03 30.77
N VAL A 84 -35.61 -47.72 31.01
CA VAL A 84 -34.93 -46.80 30.08
C VAL A 84 -33.43 -47.09 29.99
N GLN A 85 -32.76 -47.29 31.11
CA GLN A 85 -31.34 -47.64 31.16
C GLN A 85 -31.05 -48.94 30.40
N LYS A 86 -31.89 -49.98 30.55
CA LYS A 86 -31.72 -51.25 29.82
C LYS A 86 -31.90 -51.07 28.32
N GLN A 87 -32.96 -50.37 27.91
CA GLN A 87 -33.22 -50.07 26.50
C GLN A 87 -32.03 -49.35 25.85
N VAL A 88 -31.47 -48.33 26.52
CA VAL A 88 -30.34 -47.57 26.00
C VAL A 88 -29.06 -48.42 25.98
N THR A 89 -28.75 -49.15 27.06
CA THR A 89 -27.52 -49.97 27.13
C THR A 89 -27.53 -51.16 26.16
N GLU A 90 -28.68 -51.81 25.94
CA GLU A 90 -28.82 -52.90 24.95
C GLU A 90 -28.65 -52.42 23.51
N SER A 91 -28.95 -51.16 23.23
CA SER A 91 -28.75 -50.56 21.90
C SER A 91 -27.28 -50.26 21.58
N ILE A 92 -26.37 -50.29 22.58
CA ILE A 92 -24.94 -50.05 22.40
C ILE A 92 -24.26 -51.31 21.86
N LEU A 93 -23.96 -51.29 20.56
CA LEU A 93 -23.22 -52.37 19.92
C LEU A 93 -21.73 -52.37 20.32
N PRO A 94 -21.06 -53.54 20.41
CA PRO A 94 -19.65 -53.63 20.82
C PRO A 94 -18.68 -52.82 19.97
N ILE A 95 -19.03 -52.56 18.70
CA ILE A 95 -18.25 -51.73 17.78
C ILE A 95 -18.13 -50.28 18.27
N LEU A 96 -19.16 -49.75 18.93
CA LEU A 96 -19.15 -48.38 19.47
C LEU A 96 -18.26 -48.26 20.71
N VAL A 97 -18.16 -49.33 21.51
CA VAL A 97 -17.32 -49.36 22.72
C VAL A 97 -15.83 -49.52 22.37
N ARG A 98 -15.50 -50.39 21.40
CA ARG A 98 -14.10 -50.59 20.95
C ARG A 98 -13.50 -49.32 20.35
N ALA A 99 -14.33 -48.47 19.77
CA ALA A 99 -13.88 -47.29 19.05
C ALA A 99 -13.38 -46.15 19.96
N GLN A 100 -13.51 -46.28 21.28
CA GLN A 100 -12.92 -45.36 22.26
C GLN A 100 -11.39 -45.51 22.38
N ASN A 101 -10.83 -46.66 21.95
CA ASN A 101 -9.39 -46.94 21.96
C ASN A 101 -8.91 -47.29 20.54
N PRO A 102 -8.65 -46.30 19.67
CA PRO A 102 -8.16 -46.58 18.31
C PRO A 102 -6.72 -47.13 18.37
N GLN A 103 -6.52 -48.39 17.94
CA GLN A 103 -5.19 -49.01 17.82
C GLN A 103 -4.54 -48.81 16.44
N SER A 104 -5.28 -48.38 15.41
CA SER A 104 -4.78 -48.16 14.04
C SER A 104 -5.70 -47.28 13.19
N LEU A 105 -5.13 -46.42 12.34
CA LEU A 105 -5.83 -45.59 11.35
C LEU A 105 -6.42 -46.38 10.17
N ALA A 106 -5.90 -47.58 9.88
CA ALA A 106 -6.35 -48.39 8.74
C ALA A 106 -7.72 -49.07 8.97
N ASP A 107 -8.12 -49.30 10.23
CA ASP A 107 -9.39 -49.95 10.59
C ASP A 107 -10.60 -48.99 10.51
N VAL A 108 -10.35 -47.68 10.40
CA VAL A 108 -11.39 -46.63 10.44
C VAL A 108 -12.16 -46.55 9.12
N GLN A 109 -11.54 -46.90 7.98
CA GLN A 109 -12.15 -46.74 6.66
C GLN A 109 -13.14 -47.88 6.33
N ASP A 110 -12.77 -49.15 6.55
CA ASP A 110 -13.58 -50.30 6.15
C ASP A 110 -14.77 -50.58 7.09
N GLN A 111 -14.67 -50.19 8.37
CA GLN A 111 -15.77 -50.32 9.35
C GLN A 111 -16.60 -49.04 9.52
N SER A 112 -16.29 -47.98 8.76
CA SER A 112 -16.95 -46.66 8.87
C SER A 112 -18.47 -46.74 8.69
N ASN A 113 -18.94 -47.50 7.72
CA ASN A 113 -20.37 -47.64 7.40
C ASN A 113 -21.14 -48.44 8.47
N GLU A 114 -20.56 -49.52 8.96
CA GLU A 114 -21.16 -50.33 10.03
C GLU A 114 -21.20 -49.55 11.34
N ARG A 115 -20.13 -48.84 11.67
CA ARG A 115 -20.05 -47.95 12.83
C ARG A 115 -21.03 -46.79 12.72
N ARG A 116 -21.20 -46.20 11.53
CA ARG A 116 -22.22 -45.17 11.27
C ARG A 116 -23.62 -45.71 11.51
N ALA A 117 -23.98 -46.84 10.90
CA ALA A 117 -25.30 -47.44 11.08
C ALA A 117 -25.57 -47.84 12.56
N ALA A 118 -24.57 -48.35 13.26
CA ALA A 118 -24.65 -48.64 14.69
C ALA A 118 -24.85 -47.36 15.52
N GLY A 119 -24.11 -46.30 15.21
CA GLY A 119 -24.21 -45.02 15.89
C GLY A 119 -25.55 -44.32 15.66
N GLU A 120 -26.07 -44.30 14.42
CA GLU A 120 -27.39 -43.72 14.11
C GLU A 120 -28.51 -44.43 14.87
N ARG A 121 -28.48 -45.77 14.94
CA ARG A 121 -29.46 -46.54 15.72
C ARG A 121 -29.37 -46.22 17.21
N PHE A 122 -28.16 -46.19 17.76
CA PHE A 122 -27.95 -45.86 19.17
C PHE A 122 -28.45 -44.44 19.49
N LEU A 123 -28.06 -43.44 18.70
CA LEU A 123 -28.50 -42.05 18.89
C LEU A 123 -30.02 -41.90 18.73
N ALA A 124 -30.64 -42.64 17.79
CA ALA A 124 -32.09 -42.64 17.63
C ALA A 124 -32.83 -43.18 18.87
N VAL A 125 -32.32 -44.25 19.48
CA VAL A 125 -32.86 -44.81 20.74
C VAL A 125 -32.72 -43.82 21.88
N VAL A 126 -31.56 -43.17 22.03
CA VAL A 126 -31.33 -42.15 23.06
C VAL A 126 -32.28 -40.95 22.85
N LYS A 127 -32.44 -40.49 21.61
CA LYS A 127 -33.34 -39.39 21.25
C LYS A 127 -34.80 -39.72 21.52
N GLU A 128 -35.25 -40.94 21.20
CA GLU A 128 -36.60 -41.39 21.50
C GLU A 128 -36.83 -41.49 23.01
N ALA A 129 -35.91 -42.13 23.74
CA ALA A 129 -35.98 -42.24 25.20
C ALA A 129 -36.06 -40.88 25.90
N TRP A 130 -35.28 -39.89 25.45
CA TRP A 130 -35.33 -38.52 25.97
C TRP A 130 -36.65 -37.80 25.62
N SER A 131 -37.12 -37.94 24.38
CA SER A 131 -38.36 -37.31 23.92
C SER A 131 -39.58 -37.87 24.68
N ASP A 132 -39.61 -39.19 24.87
CA ASP A 132 -40.62 -39.88 25.66
C ASP A 132 -40.56 -39.44 27.13
N HIS A 133 -39.37 -39.33 27.71
CA HIS A 133 -39.18 -38.85 29.09
C HIS A 133 -39.71 -37.42 29.28
N LEU A 134 -39.39 -36.50 28.37
CA LEU A 134 -39.90 -35.12 28.42
C LEU A 134 -41.43 -35.06 28.29
N LEU A 135 -42.01 -35.85 27.39
CA LEU A 135 -43.46 -35.91 27.20
C LEU A 135 -44.17 -36.46 28.44
N CYS A 136 -43.65 -37.55 29.01
CA CYS A 136 -44.17 -38.14 30.24
C CYS A 136 -44.06 -37.16 31.40
N MET A 137 -42.89 -36.55 31.59
CA MET A 137 -42.67 -35.59 32.66
C MET A 137 -43.55 -34.34 32.53
N GLY A 138 -43.82 -33.84 31.32
CA GLY A 138 -44.79 -32.76 31.10
C GLY A 138 -46.18 -33.10 31.64
N MET A 139 -46.69 -34.28 31.29
CA MET A 139 -47.97 -34.79 31.80
C MET A 139 -47.95 -35.01 33.32
N ILE A 140 -46.86 -35.53 33.87
CA ILE A 140 -46.71 -35.78 35.32
C ILE A 140 -46.64 -34.46 36.09
N THR A 141 -45.93 -33.45 35.58
CA THR A 141 -45.87 -32.12 36.20
C THR A 141 -47.21 -31.40 36.19
N ASP A 142 -48.03 -31.60 35.16
CA ASP A 142 -49.39 -31.05 35.12
C ASP A 142 -50.29 -31.67 36.21
N VAL A 143 -50.19 -32.99 36.42
CA VAL A 143 -50.89 -33.70 37.51
C VAL A 143 -50.40 -33.24 38.89
N LEU A 144 -49.09 -33.01 39.03
CA LEU A 144 -48.44 -32.65 40.30
C LEU A 144 -48.32 -31.14 40.53
N MET A 145 -48.93 -30.31 39.68
CA MET A 145 -48.77 -28.85 39.67
C MET A 145 -48.99 -28.19 41.03
N TYR A 146 -49.95 -28.68 41.83
CA TYR A 146 -50.20 -28.14 43.17
C TYR A 146 -49.12 -28.52 44.19
N MET A 147 -48.58 -29.75 44.11
CA MET A 147 -47.46 -30.19 44.93
C MET A 147 -46.23 -29.32 44.62
N ASP A 148 -45.89 -29.16 43.33
CA ASP A 148 -44.76 -28.36 42.88
C ASP A 148 -44.87 -26.88 43.29
N ARG A 149 -46.09 -26.32 43.28
CA ARG A 149 -46.33 -24.95 43.78
C ARG A 149 -46.04 -24.81 45.28
N ILE A 150 -46.31 -25.84 46.07
CA ILE A 150 -46.08 -25.84 47.52
C ILE A 150 -44.62 -26.10 47.85
N THR A 151 -43.99 -27.08 47.21
CA THR A 151 -42.56 -27.37 47.40
C THR A 151 -41.68 -26.19 46.95
N ALA A 152 -42.07 -25.47 45.89
CA ALA A 152 -41.39 -24.24 45.46
C ALA A 152 -41.52 -23.09 46.47
N ALA A 153 -42.61 -23.03 47.25
CA ALA A 153 -42.80 -22.02 48.28
C ALA A 153 -41.86 -22.22 49.48
N ASP A 154 -41.50 -23.48 49.79
CA ASP A 154 -40.61 -23.84 50.89
C ASP A 154 -39.11 -23.66 50.59
N ARG A 155 -38.72 -23.34 49.33
CA ARG A 155 -37.34 -23.06 48.85
C ARG A 155 -36.23 -24.07 49.19
N THR A 156 -36.56 -25.20 49.80
CA THR A 156 -35.59 -26.23 50.23
C THR A 156 -35.45 -27.38 49.24
N LYS A 157 -36.38 -27.52 48.29
CA LYS A 157 -36.40 -28.61 47.30
C LYS A 157 -36.62 -28.08 45.87
N PRO A 158 -35.89 -28.60 44.87
CA PRO A 158 -36.13 -28.29 43.45
C PRO A 158 -37.43 -28.93 42.95
N SER A 159 -37.99 -28.41 41.85
CA SER A 159 -39.19 -28.98 41.21
C SER A 159 -38.96 -30.44 40.79
N ILE A 160 -40.03 -31.23 40.76
CA ILE A 160 -39.94 -32.63 40.33
C ILE A 160 -39.40 -32.78 38.91
N LEU A 161 -39.63 -31.79 38.03
CA LEU A 161 -39.07 -31.77 36.69
C LEU A 161 -37.54 -31.71 36.71
N VAL A 162 -36.98 -30.80 37.50
CA VAL A 162 -35.52 -30.61 37.62
C VAL A 162 -34.86 -31.88 38.17
N VAL A 163 -35.49 -32.50 39.17
CA VAL A 163 -34.99 -33.77 39.72
C VAL A 163 -35.09 -34.90 38.71
N SER A 164 -36.17 -35.02 37.96
CA SER A 164 -36.31 -36.08 36.96
C SER A 164 -35.33 -35.90 35.79
N MET A 165 -34.97 -34.67 35.42
CA MET A 165 -33.89 -34.40 34.47
C MET A 165 -32.52 -34.86 35.03
N ALA A 166 -32.24 -34.56 36.31
CA ALA A 166 -31.02 -35.01 36.98
C ALA A 166 -30.96 -36.55 37.11
N LEU A 167 -32.09 -37.21 37.39
CA LEU A 167 -32.18 -38.67 37.43
C LEU A 167 -31.92 -39.30 36.06
N PHE A 168 -32.41 -38.69 34.97
CA PHE A 168 -32.11 -39.15 33.61
C PHE A 168 -30.60 -39.09 33.34
N ARG A 169 -29.94 -37.97 33.68
CA ARG A 169 -28.48 -37.84 33.60
C ARG A 169 -27.76 -38.92 34.42
N ASP A 170 -28.13 -39.11 35.68
CA ASP A 170 -27.39 -39.98 36.60
C ASP A 170 -27.63 -41.48 36.37
N HIS A 171 -28.82 -41.87 35.93
CA HIS A 171 -29.19 -43.29 35.76
C HIS A 171 -29.25 -43.77 34.32
N VAL A 172 -29.32 -42.88 33.33
CA VAL A 172 -29.29 -43.25 31.91
C VAL A 172 -27.94 -42.90 31.29
N LEU A 173 -27.52 -41.64 31.34
CA LEU A 173 -26.29 -41.19 30.68
C LEU A 173 -25.02 -41.59 31.44
N ARG A 174 -25.01 -41.47 32.77
CA ARG A 174 -23.86 -41.87 33.62
C ARG A 174 -23.85 -43.36 33.97
N ALA A 175 -24.82 -44.13 33.46
CA ALA A 175 -24.85 -45.56 33.67
C ALA A 175 -23.64 -46.27 33.02
N PRO A 176 -23.08 -47.30 33.66
CA PRO A 176 -22.07 -48.14 33.04
C PRO A 176 -22.70 -48.98 31.93
N VAL A 177 -22.01 -49.12 30.79
CA VAL A 177 -22.50 -49.88 29.62
C VAL A 177 -22.56 -51.39 29.92
N ARG A 178 -21.64 -51.90 30.74
CA ARG A 178 -21.63 -53.30 31.21
C ARG A 178 -21.36 -53.33 32.71
N SER A 179 -21.89 -54.36 33.38
CA SER A 179 -21.59 -54.61 34.79
C SER A 179 -20.08 -54.79 34.98
N GLY A 180 -19.41 -53.81 35.59
CA GLY A 180 -17.97 -53.81 35.85
C GLY A 180 -17.07 -53.07 34.84
N SER A 181 -17.64 -52.32 33.88
CA SER A 181 -16.85 -51.42 32.99
C SER A 181 -16.87 -49.97 33.47
N ASP A 182 -15.74 -49.29 33.41
CA ASP A 182 -15.63 -47.84 33.68
C ASP A 182 -16.23 -46.95 32.57
N VAL A 183 -16.63 -47.56 31.44
CA VAL A 183 -17.21 -46.85 30.30
C VAL A 183 -18.69 -46.55 30.56
N THR A 184 -19.04 -45.27 30.47
CA THR A 184 -20.42 -44.80 30.62
C THR A 184 -21.13 -44.62 29.27
N VAL A 185 -22.46 -44.63 29.30
CA VAL A 185 -23.30 -44.34 28.12
C VAL A 185 -22.95 -42.95 27.54
N ALA A 186 -22.70 -41.95 28.39
CA ALA A 186 -22.32 -40.60 28.00
C ALA A 186 -21.01 -40.57 27.19
N GLN A 187 -19.98 -41.34 27.59
CA GLN A 187 -18.73 -41.41 26.85
C GLN A 187 -18.90 -42.08 25.47
N VAL A 188 -19.74 -43.12 25.38
CA VAL A 188 -20.05 -43.76 24.09
C VAL A 188 -20.83 -42.79 23.20
N PHE A 189 -21.80 -42.06 23.77
CA PHE A 189 -22.55 -41.02 23.08
C PHE A 189 -21.66 -39.92 22.53
N GLU A 190 -20.79 -39.34 23.37
CA GLU A 190 -19.86 -38.28 22.96
C GLU A 190 -18.96 -38.77 21.82
N SER A 191 -18.28 -39.90 22.00
CA SER A 191 -17.40 -40.47 20.97
C SER A 191 -18.14 -40.80 19.66
N THR A 192 -19.42 -41.15 19.74
CA THR A 192 -20.25 -41.46 18.57
C THR A 192 -20.60 -40.19 17.81
N VAL A 193 -21.06 -39.14 18.50
CA VAL A 193 -21.39 -37.85 17.88
C VAL A 193 -20.14 -37.21 17.26
N LEU A 194 -19.01 -37.22 17.96
CA LEU A 194 -17.74 -36.71 17.43
C LEU A 194 -17.31 -37.47 16.16
N PHE A 195 -17.47 -38.79 16.13
CA PHE A 195 -17.21 -39.60 14.95
C PHE A 195 -18.15 -39.26 13.77
N MET A 196 -19.44 -39.02 14.02
CA MET A 196 -20.37 -38.58 12.96
C MET A 196 -19.94 -37.23 12.36
N ILE A 197 -19.47 -36.30 13.19
CA ILE A 197 -18.97 -35.00 12.73
C ILE A 197 -17.69 -35.18 11.90
N GLN A 198 -16.78 -36.07 12.31
CA GLN A 198 -15.58 -36.41 11.52
C GLN A 198 -15.94 -37.02 10.16
N LEU A 199 -16.93 -37.92 10.10
CA LEU A 199 -17.43 -38.48 8.84
C LEU A 199 -17.99 -37.39 7.92
N GLU A 200 -18.72 -36.42 8.46
CA GLU A 200 -19.21 -35.30 7.67
C GLU A 200 -18.08 -34.43 7.11
N ARG A 201 -17.02 -34.17 7.90
CA ARG A 201 -15.81 -33.45 7.43
C ARG A 201 -15.10 -34.18 6.29
N ALA A 202 -15.16 -35.52 6.29
CA ALA A 202 -14.66 -36.38 5.21
C ALA A 202 -15.60 -36.45 3.98
N GLY A 203 -16.78 -35.82 4.05
CA GLY A 203 -17.74 -35.73 2.94
C GLY A 203 -18.84 -36.80 2.95
N HIS A 204 -18.97 -37.57 4.03
CA HIS A 204 -20.07 -38.52 4.18
C HIS A 204 -21.36 -37.83 4.66
N ILE A 205 -22.51 -38.34 4.21
CA ILE A 205 -23.82 -37.82 4.62
C ILE A 205 -24.18 -38.38 6.00
N ILE A 206 -24.63 -37.50 6.89
CA ILE A 206 -25.09 -37.81 8.25
C ILE A 206 -26.51 -37.26 8.48
N ASP A 207 -27.22 -37.84 9.45
CA ASP A 207 -28.52 -37.32 9.90
C ASP A 207 -28.32 -36.11 10.83
N ARG A 208 -28.23 -34.91 10.24
CA ARG A 208 -28.08 -33.63 10.96
C ARG A 208 -29.22 -33.39 11.98
N PRO A 209 -30.52 -33.59 11.64
CA PRO A 209 -31.60 -33.49 12.62
C PRO A 209 -31.44 -34.41 13.84
N LEU A 210 -30.95 -35.64 13.66
CA LEU A 210 -30.71 -36.54 14.78
C LEU A 210 -29.66 -35.99 15.75
N ILE A 211 -28.52 -35.53 15.22
CA ILE A 211 -27.47 -34.92 16.04
C ILE A 211 -27.98 -33.67 16.74
N ARG A 212 -28.72 -32.80 16.05
CA ARG A 212 -29.30 -31.59 16.64
C ARG A 212 -30.20 -31.88 17.84
N ASN A 213 -31.09 -32.87 17.72
CA ASN A 213 -31.96 -33.29 18.83
C ASN A 213 -31.15 -33.86 20.00
N CYS A 214 -30.07 -34.60 19.70
CA CYS A 214 -29.14 -35.10 20.70
C CYS A 214 -28.40 -33.95 21.42
N MET A 215 -28.06 -32.87 20.71
CA MET A 215 -27.45 -31.68 21.33
C MET A 215 -28.47 -30.91 22.19
N TYR A 216 -29.73 -30.81 21.78
CA TYR A 216 -30.80 -30.23 22.61
C TYR A 216 -31.04 -31.00 23.90
N MET A 217 -30.88 -32.32 23.89
CA MET A 217 -30.88 -33.11 25.12
C MET A 217 -29.74 -32.67 26.06
N LEU A 218 -28.51 -32.50 25.55
CA LEU A 218 -27.38 -32.07 26.37
C LEU A 218 -27.50 -30.63 26.87
N GLU A 219 -28.19 -29.76 26.13
CA GLU A 219 -28.51 -28.38 26.53
C GLU A 219 -29.58 -28.34 27.63
N GLY A 220 -30.53 -29.27 27.63
CA GLY A 220 -31.57 -29.40 28.65
C GLY A 220 -31.13 -30.12 29.93
N LEU A 221 -29.90 -30.65 29.98
CA LEU A 221 -29.35 -31.38 31.14
C LEU A 221 -28.22 -30.58 31.78
N TYR A 222 -28.19 -30.54 33.11
CA TYR A 222 -27.20 -29.79 33.90
C TYR A 222 -26.28 -30.72 34.69
N GLU A 223 -25.08 -30.27 35.04
CA GLU A 223 -24.15 -30.99 35.92
C GLU A 223 -24.65 -31.08 37.37
N THR A 224 -25.38 -30.07 37.82
CA THR A 224 -25.96 -30.02 39.17
C THR A 224 -27.46 -29.72 39.12
N VAL A 225 -28.15 -29.96 40.22
CA VAL A 225 -29.60 -29.70 40.36
C VAL A 225 -29.91 -28.19 40.50
N ALA A 226 -28.87 -27.33 40.50
CA ALA A 226 -29.00 -25.89 40.64
C ALA A 226 -29.32 -25.15 39.31
N GLU A 227 -29.41 -25.88 38.19
CA GLU A 227 -29.77 -25.35 36.84
C GLU A 227 -28.99 -24.10 36.43
N GLU A 228 -27.67 -24.08 36.67
CA GLU A 228 -26.83 -22.98 36.19
C GLU A 228 -26.60 -23.14 34.68
N GLU A 229 -26.97 -22.13 33.88
CA GLU A 229 -26.83 -22.14 32.41
C GLU A 229 -25.40 -22.47 31.92
N SER A 230 -24.38 -22.06 32.67
CA SER A 230 -22.97 -22.36 32.35
C SER A 230 -22.54 -23.80 32.64
N SER A 231 -23.39 -24.58 33.31
CA SER A 231 -23.13 -25.95 33.76
C SER A 231 -23.94 -27.00 32.99
N THR A 232 -24.49 -26.64 31.82
CA THR A 232 -25.14 -27.62 30.95
C THR A 232 -24.16 -28.72 30.57
N LEU A 233 -24.65 -29.94 30.42
CA LEU A 233 -23.83 -31.09 30.08
C LEU A 233 -23.15 -30.87 28.71
N TYR A 234 -23.80 -30.15 27.80
CA TYR A 234 -23.22 -29.71 26.54
C TYR A 234 -21.93 -28.88 26.74
N LEU A 235 -21.98 -27.82 27.56
CA LEU A 235 -20.83 -26.94 27.80
C LEU A 235 -19.76 -27.59 28.68
N ALA A 236 -20.15 -28.45 29.62
CA ALA A 236 -19.24 -29.06 30.57
C ALA A 236 -18.45 -30.25 29.98
N THR A 237 -19.05 -31.02 29.08
CA THR A 237 -18.46 -32.28 28.57
C THR A 237 -18.24 -32.27 27.07
N PHE A 238 -19.31 -32.13 26.29
CA PHE A 238 -19.26 -32.30 24.84
C PHE A 238 -18.51 -31.18 24.11
N GLU A 239 -18.79 -29.90 24.40
CA GLU A 239 -18.17 -28.77 23.70
C GLU A 239 -16.63 -28.76 23.85
N PRO A 240 -16.05 -28.95 25.05
CA PRO A 240 -14.60 -29.09 25.19
C PRO A 240 -14.02 -30.24 24.36
N ALA A 241 -14.67 -31.41 24.35
CA ALA A 241 -14.22 -32.57 23.57
C ALA A 241 -14.31 -32.32 22.05
N PHE A 242 -15.39 -31.66 21.59
CA PHE A 242 -15.57 -31.24 20.21
C PHE A 242 -14.50 -30.24 19.76
N LEU A 243 -14.22 -29.21 20.56
CA LEU A 243 -13.19 -28.22 20.25
C LEU A 243 -11.79 -28.84 20.24
N SER A 244 -11.49 -29.76 21.17
CA SER A 244 -10.21 -30.48 21.20
C SER A 244 -10.03 -31.34 19.95
N THR A 245 -11.02 -32.18 19.61
CA THR A 245 -10.97 -33.05 18.43
C THR A 245 -10.88 -32.23 17.13
N SER A 246 -11.55 -31.08 17.08
CA SER A 246 -11.48 -30.17 15.94
C SER A 246 -10.13 -29.49 15.81
N ARG A 247 -9.48 -29.15 16.94
CA ARG A 247 -8.12 -28.61 16.95
C ARG A 247 -7.14 -29.58 16.32
N ASP A 248 -7.18 -30.84 16.74
CA ASP A 248 -6.30 -31.89 16.21
C ASP A 248 -6.54 -32.12 14.70
N PHE A 249 -7.81 -32.19 14.29
CA PHE A 249 -8.16 -32.33 12.88
C PHE A 249 -7.63 -31.18 12.02
N TYR A 250 -7.86 -29.92 12.40
CA TYR A 250 -7.42 -28.77 11.60
C TYR A 250 -5.90 -28.55 11.63
N LYS A 251 -5.24 -29.00 12.70
CA LYS A 251 -3.78 -29.03 12.76
C LYS A 251 -3.18 -30.03 11.76
N GLU A 252 -3.71 -31.25 11.70
CA GLU A 252 -3.27 -32.27 10.73
C GLU A 252 -3.61 -31.87 9.29
N GLU A 253 -4.81 -31.36 9.06
CA GLU A 253 -5.25 -30.90 7.74
C GLU A 253 -4.41 -29.71 7.25
N GLY A 254 -4.09 -28.75 8.13
CA GLY A 254 -3.22 -27.63 7.80
C GLY A 254 -1.84 -28.08 7.32
N ALA A 255 -1.20 -29.01 8.05
CA ALA A 255 0.09 -29.59 7.66
C ALA A 255 0.01 -30.34 6.32
N ARG A 256 -1.03 -31.16 6.13
CA ARG A 256 -1.24 -31.91 4.88
C ARG A 256 -1.44 -30.99 3.67
N LEU A 257 -2.19 -29.89 3.85
CA LEU A 257 -2.44 -28.93 2.78
C LEU A 257 -1.18 -28.15 2.38
N LEU A 258 -0.27 -27.89 3.33
CA LEU A 258 1.03 -27.27 3.03
C LEU A 258 1.97 -28.21 2.25
N GLU A 259 1.92 -29.52 2.53
CA GLU A 259 2.78 -30.50 1.85
C GLU A 259 2.31 -30.82 0.42
N VAL A 260 1.00 -30.92 0.20
CA VAL A 260 0.41 -31.43 -1.05
C VAL A 260 -0.12 -30.30 -1.96
N GLY A 261 -0.51 -29.16 -1.38
CA GLY A 261 -1.25 -28.12 -2.07
C GLY A 261 -0.40 -26.91 -2.50
N ASP A 262 -0.86 -26.21 -3.54
CA ASP A 262 -0.38 -24.86 -3.84
C ASP A 262 -1.10 -23.81 -2.97
N ALA A 263 -0.57 -22.57 -2.93
CA ALA A 263 -1.14 -21.51 -2.10
C ALA A 263 -2.62 -21.21 -2.45
N ALA A 264 -2.99 -21.28 -3.73
CA ALA A 264 -4.36 -21.06 -4.18
C ALA A 264 -5.32 -22.15 -3.68
N THR A 265 -4.90 -23.42 -3.76
CA THR A 265 -5.67 -24.57 -3.27
C THR A 265 -5.82 -24.53 -1.77
N PHE A 266 -4.75 -24.19 -1.04
CA PHE A 266 -4.81 -23.98 0.40
C PHE A 266 -5.87 -22.94 0.76
N CYS A 267 -5.80 -21.75 0.15
CA CYS A 267 -6.73 -20.66 0.44
C CYS A 267 -8.18 -21.00 0.09
N ARG A 268 -8.40 -21.72 -1.02
CA ARG A 268 -9.73 -22.18 -1.43
C ARG A 268 -10.29 -23.19 -0.43
N ILE A 269 -9.51 -24.21 -0.05
CA ILE A 269 -9.95 -25.23 0.91
C ILE A 269 -10.18 -24.61 2.28
N ALA A 270 -9.29 -23.74 2.75
CA ALA A 270 -9.48 -23.03 4.03
C ALA A 270 -10.77 -22.21 4.06
N SER A 271 -11.05 -21.46 2.99
CA SER A 271 -12.31 -20.70 2.86
C SER A 271 -13.54 -21.61 2.84
N GLN A 272 -13.45 -22.75 2.15
CA GLN A 272 -14.51 -23.75 2.10
C GLN A 272 -14.76 -24.37 3.49
N ARG A 273 -13.71 -24.74 4.23
CA ARG A 273 -13.82 -25.31 5.58
C ARG A 273 -14.47 -24.36 6.57
N ILE A 274 -14.17 -23.05 6.48
CA ILE A 274 -14.81 -22.04 7.31
C ILE A 274 -16.32 -22.01 7.07
N LEU A 275 -16.75 -22.06 5.80
CA LEU A 275 -18.17 -22.07 5.44
C LEU A 275 -18.84 -23.37 5.90
N GLU A 276 -18.22 -24.52 5.64
CA GLU A 276 -18.75 -25.83 6.05
C GLU A 276 -18.90 -25.94 7.57
N GLU A 277 -17.96 -25.41 8.35
CA GLU A 277 -18.04 -25.42 9.81
C GLU A 277 -19.13 -24.49 10.33
N HIS A 278 -19.29 -23.30 9.72
CA HIS A 278 -20.38 -22.39 10.04
C HIS A 278 -21.74 -23.05 9.80
N GLU A 279 -21.94 -23.66 8.62
CA GLU A 279 -23.17 -24.40 8.32
C GLU A 279 -23.37 -25.58 9.28
N ARG A 280 -22.32 -26.35 9.57
CA ARG A 280 -22.39 -27.47 10.51
C ARG A 280 -22.84 -27.01 11.88
N CYS A 281 -22.23 -25.98 12.43
CA CYS A 281 -22.63 -25.43 13.73
C CYS A 281 -24.08 -24.98 13.71
N HIS A 282 -24.50 -24.25 12.67
CA HIS A 282 -25.86 -23.76 12.53
C HIS A 282 -26.92 -24.87 12.49
N TYR A 283 -26.63 -25.98 11.81
CA TYR A 283 -27.59 -27.08 11.64
C TYR A 283 -27.53 -28.14 12.73
N THR A 284 -26.40 -28.36 13.39
CA THR A 284 -26.19 -29.50 14.30
C THR A 284 -25.86 -29.14 15.74
N LEU A 285 -25.19 -28.01 15.99
CA LEU A 285 -24.65 -27.65 17.31
C LEU A 285 -25.41 -26.47 17.94
N VAL A 286 -25.07 -26.16 19.20
CA VAL A 286 -25.61 -25.01 19.92
C VAL A 286 -24.92 -23.73 19.44
N ALA A 287 -25.67 -22.63 19.30
CA ALA A 287 -25.19 -21.37 18.74
C ALA A 287 -23.96 -20.78 19.45
N GLN A 288 -23.78 -21.06 20.75
CA GLN A 288 -22.65 -20.57 21.55
C GLN A 288 -21.29 -21.15 21.11
N THR A 289 -21.29 -22.28 20.41
CA THR A 289 -20.07 -22.96 19.94
C THR A 289 -19.52 -22.38 18.64
N GLU A 290 -20.37 -21.73 17.83
CA GLU A 290 -20.00 -21.14 16.54
C GLU A 290 -18.79 -20.18 16.61
N PRO A 291 -18.75 -19.17 17.50
CA PRO A 291 -17.57 -18.30 17.61
C PRO A 291 -16.32 -19.08 18.04
N LYS A 292 -16.46 -20.05 18.96
CA LYS A 292 -15.33 -20.82 19.51
C LYS A 292 -14.69 -21.74 18.47
N ILE A 293 -15.47 -22.38 17.61
CA ILE A 293 -14.91 -23.20 16.52
C ILE A 293 -14.30 -22.31 15.42
N GLY A 294 -14.87 -21.12 15.20
CA GLY A 294 -14.28 -20.09 14.34
C GLY A 294 -12.88 -19.70 14.80
N ASP A 295 -12.68 -19.54 16.11
CA ASP A 295 -11.36 -19.27 16.71
C ASP A 295 -10.39 -20.46 16.53
N VAL A 296 -10.86 -21.71 16.64
CA VAL A 296 -10.03 -22.90 16.37
C VAL A 296 -9.55 -22.93 14.92
N LEU A 297 -10.44 -22.67 13.96
CA LEU A 297 -10.10 -22.56 12.53
C LEU A 297 -9.09 -21.43 12.27
N ASN A 298 -9.34 -20.25 12.85
CA ASN A 298 -8.47 -19.10 12.70
C ASN A 298 -7.08 -19.37 13.28
N GLU A 299 -6.97 -20.08 14.41
CA GLU A 299 -5.69 -20.38 15.06
C GLU A 299 -4.93 -21.53 14.36
N GLU A 300 -5.56 -22.69 14.21
CA GLU A 300 -4.87 -23.90 13.75
C GLU A 300 -4.71 -23.96 12.23
N LEU A 301 -5.77 -23.62 11.48
CA LEU A 301 -5.75 -23.74 10.02
C LEU A 301 -5.13 -22.50 9.38
N ILE A 302 -5.46 -21.29 9.86
CA ILE A 302 -5.00 -20.05 9.23
C ILE A 302 -3.71 -19.54 9.88
N ARG A 303 -3.73 -19.13 11.15
CA ARG A 303 -2.62 -18.38 11.78
C ARG A 303 -1.29 -19.11 11.72
N LYS A 304 -1.26 -20.40 12.03
CA LYS A 304 -0.01 -21.20 12.02
C LYS A 304 0.57 -21.44 10.64
N ASN A 305 -0.26 -21.40 9.59
CA ASN A 305 0.12 -21.83 8.23
C ASN A 305 0.21 -20.65 7.25
N ILE A 306 -0.52 -19.55 7.47
CA ILE A 306 -0.67 -18.45 6.50
C ILE A 306 0.66 -17.78 6.14
N GLU A 307 1.59 -17.68 7.09
CA GLU A 307 2.91 -17.10 6.84
C GLU A 307 3.72 -17.95 5.85
N GLU A 308 3.61 -19.27 5.94
CA GLU A 308 4.25 -20.21 5.02
C GLU A 308 3.56 -20.18 3.65
N VAL A 309 2.22 -20.16 3.61
CA VAL A 309 1.43 -20.05 2.38
C VAL A 309 1.80 -18.80 1.57
N VAL A 310 1.98 -17.67 2.26
CA VAL A 310 2.39 -16.41 1.61
C VAL A 310 3.80 -16.54 1.03
N ARG A 311 4.69 -17.30 1.68
CA ARG A 311 6.10 -17.51 1.30
C ARG A 311 6.35 -18.66 0.33
N LEU A 312 5.37 -19.51 0.05
CA LEU A 312 5.53 -20.68 -0.82
C LEU A 312 6.23 -20.32 -2.14
N GLU A 313 7.34 -21.00 -2.41
CA GLU A 313 8.12 -20.77 -3.63
C GLU A 313 7.34 -21.26 -4.85
N GLY A 314 7.28 -20.44 -5.90
CA GLY A 314 6.60 -20.76 -7.16
C GLY A 314 5.08 -20.62 -7.16
N THR A 315 4.38 -20.66 -6.02
CA THR A 315 2.90 -20.55 -5.98
C THR A 315 2.37 -19.51 -5.00
N GLY A 316 3.19 -19.02 -4.07
CA GLY A 316 2.80 -18.02 -3.07
C GLY A 316 2.55 -16.62 -3.63
N VAL A 317 2.44 -15.63 -2.74
CA VAL A 317 2.04 -14.25 -3.09
C VAL A 317 2.96 -13.63 -4.14
N ARG A 318 4.26 -13.96 -4.13
CA ARG A 318 5.22 -13.53 -5.15
C ARG A 318 4.75 -13.90 -6.56
N HIS A 319 4.40 -15.16 -6.78
CA HIS A 319 3.96 -15.66 -8.08
C HIS A 319 2.61 -15.04 -8.48
N MET A 320 1.69 -14.91 -7.52
CA MET A 320 0.38 -14.29 -7.75
C MET A 320 0.50 -12.82 -8.19
N LEU A 321 1.44 -12.07 -7.62
CA LEU A 321 1.72 -10.69 -8.01
C LEU A 321 2.31 -10.60 -9.43
N ASP A 322 3.25 -11.49 -9.75
CA ASP A 322 3.93 -11.52 -11.06
C ASP A 322 2.97 -11.86 -12.21
N HIS A 323 1.99 -12.73 -11.97
CA HIS A 323 1.00 -13.16 -12.96
C HIS A 323 -0.35 -12.42 -12.83
N ASN A 324 -0.43 -11.38 -12.00
CA ASN A 324 -1.64 -10.57 -11.80
C ASN A 324 -2.89 -11.39 -11.41
N GLN A 325 -2.72 -12.40 -10.55
CA GLN A 325 -3.80 -13.29 -10.08
C GLN A 325 -4.61 -12.61 -8.97
N LEU A 326 -5.49 -11.69 -9.36
CA LEU A 326 -6.24 -10.82 -8.43
C LEU A 326 -7.15 -11.59 -7.46
N ASP A 327 -7.83 -12.64 -7.92
CA ASP A 327 -8.74 -13.42 -7.07
C ASP A 327 -7.98 -14.21 -6.00
N GLY A 328 -6.84 -14.81 -6.36
CA GLY A 328 -5.96 -15.49 -5.41
C GLY A 328 -5.45 -14.54 -4.32
N LEU A 329 -4.99 -13.35 -4.73
CA LEU A 329 -4.57 -12.30 -3.79
C LEU A 329 -5.71 -11.84 -2.87
N ARG A 330 -6.94 -11.77 -3.38
CA ARG A 330 -8.12 -11.41 -2.59
C ARG A 330 -8.42 -12.48 -1.54
N THR A 331 -8.34 -13.76 -1.88
CA THR A 331 -8.57 -14.85 -0.92
C THR A 331 -7.49 -14.86 0.15
N VAL A 332 -6.21 -14.71 -0.23
CA VAL A 332 -5.09 -14.60 0.73
C VAL A 332 -5.30 -13.42 1.68
N TYR A 333 -5.69 -12.25 1.15
CA TYR A 333 -5.98 -11.07 1.96
C TYR A 333 -7.13 -11.30 2.94
N THR A 334 -8.22 -11.92 2.47
CA THR A 334 -9.41 -12.19 3.30
C THR A 334 -9.12 -13.20 4.40
N LEU A 335 -8.25 -14.20 4.16
CA LEU A 335 -7.86 -15.14 5.20
C LEU A 335 -6.90 -14.50 6.20
N ASN A 336 -5.93 -13.71 5.73
CA ASN A 336 -4.97 -13.05 6.61
C ASN A 336 -5.65 -11.99 7.51
N SER A 337 -6.65 -11.27 6.99
CA SER A 337 -7.39 -10.26 7.75
C SER A 337 -8.17 -10.83 8.95
N ARG A 338 -8.47 -12.14 8.94
CA ARG A 338 -9.15 -12.82 10.06
C ARG A 338 -8.22 -13.07 11.25
N VAL A 339 -6.90 -13.18 11.00
CA VAL A 339 -5.93 -13.59 12.02
C VAL A 339 -4.98 -12.48 12.46
N ASP A 340 -4.66 -11.56 11.54
CA ASP A 340 -3.76 -10.44 11.77
C ASP A 340 -4.35 -9.15 11.19
N GLU A 341 -4.73 -8.23 12.09
CA GLU A 341 -5.25 -6.91 11.72
C GLU A 341 -4.26 -6.12 10.85
N LYS A 342 -2.96 -6.24 11.14
CA LYS A 342 -1.86 -5.56 10.44
C LYS A 342 -1.38 -6.31 9.19
N LYS A 343 -1.80 -7.57 9.03
CA LYS A 343 -1.48 -8.42 7.86
C LYS A 343 0.02 -8.48 7.58
N THR A 344 0.82 -8.51 8.64
CA THR A 344 2.28 -8.30 8.65
C THR A 344 3.02 -9.15 7.62
N ALA A 345 2.71 -10.45 7.54
CA ALA A 345 3.32 -11.37 6.59
C ALA A 345 3.04 -11.00 5.13
N LEU A 346 1.78 -10.66 4.80
CA LEU A 346 1.38 -10.25 3.45
C LEU A 346 2.01 -8.91 3.08
N THR A 347 1.91 -7.92 3.97
CA THR A 347 2.48 -6.58 3.77
C THR A 347 3.99 -6.65 3.53
N SER A 348 4.70 -7.45 4.33
CA SER A 348 6.15 -7.66 4.17
C SER A 348 6.51 -8.27 2.81
N GLN A 349 5.76 -9.27 2.34
CA GLN A 349 6.03 -9.93 1.06
C GLN A 349 5.67 -9.06 -0.15
N VAL A 350 4.56 -8.32 -0.09
CA VAL A 350 4.19 -7.35 -1.12
C VAL A 350 5.25 -6.26 -1.23
N SER A 351 5.65 -5.66 -0.09
CA SER A 351 6.71 -4.64 -0.03
C SER A 351 8.03 -5.16 -0.59
N LYS A 352 8.47 -6.35 -0.17
CA LYS A 352 9.69 -6.98 -0.67
C LYS A 352 9.65 -7.16 -2.19
N ARG A 353 8.53 -7.64 -2.75
CA ARG A 353 8.41 -7.83 -4.20
C ARG A 353 8.39 -6.52 -4.98
N ILE A 354 7.73 -5.48 -4.48
CA ILE A 354 7.75 -4.14 -5.09
C ILE A 354 9.18 -3.61 -5.17
N VAL A 355 9.94 -3.70 -4.07
CA VAL A 355 11.34 -3.24 -4.03
C VAL A 355 12.20 -4.05 -4.99
N GLU A 356 12.02 -5.37 -5.09
CA GLU A 356 12.77 -6.19 -6.05
C GLU A 356 12.47 -5.81 -7.52
N LEU A 357 11.19 -5.69 -7.90
CA LEU A 357 10.79 -5.27 -9.24
C LEU A 357 11.30 -3.84 -9.56
N GLY A 358 11.23 -2.93 -8.59
CA GLY A 358 11.78 -1.58 -8.72
C GLY A 358 13.30 -1.58 -8.89
N MET A 359 14.01 -2.48 -8.20
CA MET A 359 15.46 -2.64 -8.33
C MET A 359 15.86 -3.27 -9.68
N GLU A 360 15.06 -4.18 -10.23
CA GLU A 360 15.23 -4.72 -11.59
C GLU A 360 15.07 -3.61 -12.66
N ILE A 361 14.09 -2.72 -12.49
CA ILE A 361 13.92 -1.53 -13.35
C ILE A 361 15.14 -0.60 -13.23
N ASN A 362 15.61 -0.34 -12.00
CA ASN A 362 16.82 0.46 -11.76
C ASN A 362 18.04 -0.15 -12.45
N ALA A 363 18.28 -1.45 -12.29
CA ALA A 363 19.40 -2.16 -12.89
C ALA A 363 19.36 -2.12 -14.43
N SER A 364 18.18 -2.35 -15.01
CA SER A 364 17.96 -2.29 -16.47
C SER A 364 18.29 -0.91 -17.04
N SER A 365 17.94 0.16 -16.31
CA SER A 365 18.26 1.53 -16.71
C SER A 365 19.75 1.90 -16.61
N ILE A 366 20.50 1.21 -15.74
CA ILE A 366 21.96 1.40 -15.54
C ILE A 366 22.78 0.56 -16.53
N ALA A 367 22.28 -0.62 -16.93
CA ALA A 367 22.96 -1.49 -17.90
C ALA A 367 22.87 -0.98 -19.35
N ALA A 368 21.74 -0.37 -19.74
CA ALA A 368 21.53 0.20 -21.07
C ALA A 368 22.63 1.18 -21.58
N PRO A 369 23.28 2.03 -20.75
CA PRO A 369 24.33 2.94 -21.20
C PRO A 369 25.74 2.33 -21.45
N GLN A 370 25.99 1.03 -21.24
CA GLN A 370 27.35 0.47 -21.35
C GLN A 370 27.67 -0.34 -22.62
N ALA A 371 26.72 -0.63 -23.52
CA ALA A 371 27.07 -1.29 -24.78
C ALA A 371 27.75 -0.29 -25.75
N PRO A 372 29.04 -0.47 -26.12
CA PRO A 372 29.59 0.21 -27.28
C PRO A 372 28.83 -0.31 -28.48
N ALA A 373 28.31 0.59 -29.33
CA ALA A 373 27.67 0.21 -30.58
C ALA A 373 28.65 -0.57 -31.46
N SER A 374 28.61 -1.90 -31.40
CA SER A 374 29.16 -2.77 -32.42
C SER A 374 28.25 -2.67 -33.64
N ALA A 375 28.73 -1.96 -34.64
CA ALA A 375 28.11 -1.88 -35.94
C ALA A 375 28.13 -3.25 -36.61
N GLU A 376 27.03 -3.99 -36.53
CA GLU A 376 26.73 -5.02 -37.52
C GLU A 376 26.08 -4.33 -38.72
N LYS A 377 26.91 -4.18 -39.77
CA LYS A 377 26.44 -3.96 -41.13
C LYS A 377 25.79 -5.25 -41.57
N ASP A 378 24.47 -5.24 -41.77
CA ASP A 378 23.87 -6.17 -42.70
C ASP A 378 23.42 -5.42 -43.96
N ALA A 379 23.89 -5.93 -45.08
CA ALA A 379 23.76 -5.35 -46.40
C ALA A 379 22.61 -6.07 -47.11
N GLY A 380 21.53 -5.35 -47.43
CA GLY A 380 20.44 -5.99 -48.18
C GLY A 380 19.26 -5.10 -48.53
N SER A 381 19.33 -4.51 -49.73
CA SER A 381 18.21 -4.13 -50.61
C SER A 381 17.45 -2.82 -50.38
N GLU A 382 17.49 -2.02 -51.44
CA GLU A 382 16.81 -0.74 -51.64
C GLU A 382 15.30 -0.93 -51.92
N LYS A 383 14.48 -0.01 -51.40
CA LYS A 383 13.48 0.71 -52.22
C LYS A 383 13.10 2.03 -51.56
N LYS A 384 13.28 3.11 -52.34
CA LYS A 384 12.98 4.51 -52.01
C LYS A 384 11.48 4.75 -51.99
N GLU A 385 10.97 5.33 -50.90
CA GLU A 385 9.85 6.27 -50.95
C GLU A 385 10.20 7.56 -50.21
N LYS A 386 9.88 8.68 -50.87
CA LYS A 386 10.19 10.06 -50.49
C LYS A 386 9.11 10.60 -49.53
N GLY A 387 9.55 11.40 -48.55
CA GLY A 387 8.73 12.51 -48.03
C GLY A 387 8.15 12.35 -46.62
N LYS A 388 8.99 12.21 -45.59
CA LYS A 388 8.69 12.69 -44.23
C LYS A 388 9.99 13.18 -43.59
N GLU A 389 9.95 14.36 -42.99
CA GLU A 389 11.07 14.91 -42.21
C GLU A 389 11.53 13.85 -41.20
N LYS A 390 12.76 13.33 -41.37
CA LYS A 390 13.35 12.43 -40.38
C LYS A 390 13.56 13.22 -39.09
N GLU A 391 12.67 13.01 -38.12
CA GLU A 391 12.85 13.44 -36.74
C GLU A 391 14.23 13.00 -36.25
N LYS A 392 14.98 13.94 -35.67
CA LYS A 392 16.26 13.63 -35.02
C LYS A 392 15.99 12.63 -33.89
N ALA A 393 16.60 11.45 -33.98
CA ALA A 393 16.56 10.42 -32.95
C ALA A 393 16.90 11.00 -31.56
N VAL A 394 16.08 10.67 -30.57
CA VAL A 394 16.28 11.02 -29.16
C VAL A 394 17.61 10.40 -28.69
N ASN A 395 18.36 11.13 -27.86
CA ASN A 395 19.61 10.64 -27.28
C ASN A 395 19.35 9.31 -26.53
N PRO A 396 20.09 8.21 -26.76
CA PRO A 396 19.82 6.90 -26.14
C PRO A 396 19.71 6.93 -24.61
N GLN A 397 20.47 7.81 -23.96
CA GLN A 397 20.42 8.02 -22.53
C GLN A 397 19.14 8.74 -22.06
N THR A 398 18.61 9.70 -22.84
CA THR A 398 17.31 10.34 -22.56
C THR A 398 16.17 9.36 -22.81
N ALA A 399 16.27 8.50 -23.82
CA ALA A 399 15.31 7.42 -24.04
C ALA A 399 15.30 6.43 -22.87
N SER A 400 16.47 6.11 -22.30
CA SER A 400 16.56 5.29 -21.09
C SER A 400 15.93 5.94 -19.86
N ALA A 401 16.05 7.27 -19.70
CA ALA A 401 15.42 8.01 -18.61
C ALA A 401 13.89 8.00 -18.72
N ILE A 402 13.36 8.20 -19.94
CA ILE A 402 11.92 8.14 -20.21
C ILE A 402 11.39 6.73 -19.97
N LYS A 403 12.09 5.70 -20.49
CA LYS A 403 11.71 4.31 -20.25
C LYS A 403 11.68 3.98 -18.75
N TRP A 404 12.67 4.43 -17.98
CA TRP A 404 12.69 4.22 -16.53
C TRP A 404 11.47 4.84 -15.83
N VAL A 405 11.07 6.06 -16.21
CA VAL A 405 9.86 6.69 -15.68
C VAL A 405 8.60 5.91 -16.07
N ASP A 406 8.47 5.52 -17.34
CA ASP A 406 7.30 4.79 -17.85
C ASP A 406 7.16 3.39 -17.21
N ASP A 407 8.28 2.67 -17.01
CA ASP A 407 8.31 1.37 -16.35
C ASP A 407 7.84 1.48 -14.88
N ILE A 408 8.25 2.54 -14.15
CA ILE A 408 7.79 2.79 -12.77
C ILE A 408 6.31 3.17 -12.73
N LEU A 409 5.83 4.00 -13.65
CA LEU A 409 4.41 4.36 -13.73
C LEU A 409 3.54 3.13 -14.04
N THR A 410 4.04 2.22 -14.87
CA THR A 410 3.37 0.96 -15.18
C THR A 410 3.30 0.07 -13.94
N LEU A 411 4.42 -0.06 -13.21
CA LEU A 411 4.47 -0.78 -11.94
C LEU A 411 3.50 -0.20 -10.91
N LYS A 412 3.45 1.14 -10.78
CA LYS A 412 2.53 1.83 -9.88
C LYS A 412 1.07 1.52 -10.21
N LYS A 413 0.68 1.60 -11.48
CA LYS A 413 -0.67 1.25 -11.94
C LYS A 413 -1.02 -0.21 -11.64
N GLN A 414 -0.07 -1.14 -11.81
CA GLN A 414 -0.28 -2.55 -11.47
C GLN A 414 -0.60 -2.72 -9.98
N PHE A 415 0.21 -2.14 -9.09
CA PHE A 415 0.02 -2.27 -7.64
C PHE A 415 -1.18 -1.48 -7.11
N ASP A 416 -1.55 -0.35 -7.74
CA ASP A 416 -2.79 0.36 -7.42
C ASP A 416 -4.02 -0.49 -7.75
N ASN A 417 -4.02 -1.18 -8.90
CA ASN A 417 -5.10 -2.09 -9.29
C ASN A 417 -5.18 -3.31 -8.36
N VAL A 418 -4.05 -3.86 -7.90
CA VAL A 418 -4.02 -4.93 -6.89
C VAL A 418 -4.57 -4.42 -5.56
N TRP A 419 -4.16 -3.23 -5.12
CA TRP A 419 -4.63 -2.63 -3.88
C TRP A 419 -6.16 -2.41 -3.88
N GLU A 420 -6.70 -1.84 -4.95
CA GLU A 420 -8.14 -1.57 -5.07
C GLU A 420 -8.96 -2.87 -5.20
N LYS A 421 -8.56 -3.80 -6.08
CA LYS A 421 -9.38 -4.98 -6.39
C LYS A 421 -9.17 -6.16 -5.46
N SER A 422 -7.97 -6.36 -4.94
CA SER A 422 -7.62 -7.54 -4.13
C SER A 422 -7.51 -7.23 -2.64
N PHE A 423 -7.06 -6.03 -2.27
CA PHE A 423 -6.82 -5.65 -0.87
C PHE A 423 -7.88 -4.74 -0.26
N GLN A 424 -9.05 -4.60 -0.90
CA GLN A 424 -10.20 -3.86 -0.38
C GLN A 424 -9.85 -2.41 0.04
N SER A 425 -8.89 -1.79 -0.65
CA SER A 425 -8.40 -0.43 -0.35
C SER A 425 -7.87 -0.23 1.08
N ASP A 426 -7.25 -1.26 1.66
CA ASP A 426 -6.60 -1.22 2.98
C ASP A 426 -5.51 -0.13 3.03
N GLN A 427 -5.64 0.81 3.97
CA GLN A 427 -4.75 1.96 4.11
C GLN A 427 -3.35 1.58 4.63
N ASN A 428 -3.23 0.54 5.46
CA ASN A 428 -1.93 0.08 5.96
C ASN A 428 -1.11 -0.54 4.82
N LEU A 429 -1.75 -1.33 3.95
CA LEU A 429 -1.09 -1.85 2.75
C LEU A 429 -0.79 -0.72 1.76
N HIS A 430 -1.70 0.25 1.57
CA HIS A 430 -1.43 1.40 0.71
C HIS A 430 -0.15 2.13 1.14
N LYS A 431 -0.05 2.46 2.44
CA LYS A 431 1.13 3.12 3.00
C LYS A 431 2.38 2.28 2.80
N SER A 432 2.32 0.96 3.02
CA SER A 432 3.47 0.09 2.78
C SER A 432 3.89 0.04 1.30
N ILE A 433 2.94 0.09 0.37
CA ILE A 433 3.22 0.22 -1.06
C ILE A 433 3.92 1.55 -1.32
N GLU A 434 3.38 2.67 -0.82
CA GLU A 434 4.00 4.00 -0.97
C GLU A 434 5.42 4.05 -0.41
N ASP A 435 5.64 3.52 0.80
CA ASP A 435 6.96 3.43 1.44
C ASP A 435 7.94 2.59 0.59
N SER A 436 7.45 1.53 -0.06
CA SER A 436 8.25 0.67 -0.94
C SER A 436 8.65 1.39 -2.23
N PHE A 437 7.73 2.16 -2.83
CA PHE A 437 8.03 3.01 -3.98
C PHE A 437 9.05 4.09 -3.62
N GLU A 438 8.90 4.72 -2.46
CA GLU A 438 9.87 5.69 -1.96
C GLU A 438 11.26 5.05 -1.78
N ASP A 439 11.35 3.84 -1.22
CA ASP A 439 12.64 3.17 -1.00
C ASP A 439 13.41 2.91 -2.30
N PHE A 440 12.83 2.16 -3.27
CA PHE A 440 13.60 1.79 -4.46
C PHE A 440 13.87 2.98 -5.40
N ILE A 441 12.99 3.99 -5.46
CA ILE A 441 13.21 5.19 -6.28
C ILE A 441 14.44 5.96 -5.78
N ASN A 442 14.58 6.10 -4.45
CA ASN A 442 15.70 6.83 -3.86
C ASN A 442 17.00 6.03 -3.79
N ARG A 443 16.97 4.70 -3.97
CA ARG A 443 18.19 3.89 -4.17
C ARG A 443 18.86 4.18 -5.51
N ASN A 444 18.12 4.68 -6.50
CA ASN A 444 18.69 5.12 -7.76
C ASN A 444 19.20 6.56 -7.66
N THR A 445 20.53 6.73 -7.68
CA THR A 445 21.20 8.05 -7.65
C THR A 445 20.83 8.95 -8.84
N ARG A 446 20.26 8.40 -9.91
CA ARG A 446 19.88 9.11 -11.13
C ARG A 446 18.39 9.47 -11.20
N SER A 447 17.59 9.11 -10.19
CA SER A 447 16.14 9.33 -10.19
C SER A 447 15.76 10.79 -10.43
N SER A 448 16.39 11.74 -9.71
CA SER A 448 16.16 13.18 -9.87
C SER A 448 16.55 13.71 -11.26
N GLU A 449 17.65 13.21 -11.85
CA GLU A 449 18.05 13.58 -13.21
C GLU A 449 17.08 13.02 -14.25
N TYR A 450 16.70 11.74 -14.11
CA TYR A 450 15.78 11.06 -15.02
C TYR A 450 14.40 11.71 -15.04
N LEU A 451 13.85 12.03 -13.87
CA LEU A 451 12.57 12.72 -13.78
C LEU A 451 12.64 14.10 -14.44
N SER A 452 13.75 14.83 -14.25
CA SER A 452 13.96 16.13 -14.90
C SER A 452 14.01 16.03 -16.42
N LEU A 453 14.70 15.01 -16.95
CA LEU A 453 14.79 14.73 -18.39
C LEU A 453 13.44 14.30 -18.98
N PHE A 454 12.65 13.52 -18.23
CA PHE A 454 11.30 13.15 -18.63
C PHE A 454 10.42 14.39 -18.84
N PHE A 455 10.41 15.32 -17.89
CA PHE A 455 9.70 16.59 -18.06
C PHE A 455 10.26 17.40 -19.23
N ASP A 456 11.58 17.45 -19.38
CA ASP A 456 12.24 18.22 -20.43
C ASP A 456 11.87 17.75 -21.85
N GLU A 457 11.84 16.45 -22.12
CA GLU A 457 11.47 15.93 -23.44
C GLU A 457 9.95 16.05 -23.69
N ASN A 458 9.13 15.80 -22.66
CA ASN A 458 7.68 15.92 -22.77
C ASN A 458 7.23 17.37 -23.05
N LEU A 459 7.80 18.35 -22.36
CA LEU A 459 7.48 19.78 -22.55
C LEU A 459 8.09 20.39 -23.83
N LYS A 460 9.05 19.70 -24.48
CA LYS A 460 9.60 20.11 -25.80
C LYS A 460 8.80 19.56 -26.98
N LYS A 461 8.40 18.29 -26.89
CA LYS A 461 7.78 17.56 -28.01
C LYS A 461 6.65 16.63 -27.59
N GLY A 462 6.74 16.00 -26.42
CA GLY A 462 5.78 14.97 -26.01
C GLY A 462 4.33 15.44 -25.82
N ILE A 463 4.11 16.76 -25.68
CA ILE A 463 2.76 17.35 -25.64
C ILE A 463 2.22 17.78 -27.01
N LYS A 464 3.02 17.69 -28.08
CA LYS A 464 2.56 18.11 -29.43
C LYS A 464 1.51 17.14 -29.95
N GLY A 465 0.31 17.65 -30.20
CA GLY A 465 -0.81 16.87 -30.73
C GLY A 465 -1.62 16.10 -29.69
N LYS A 466 -1.35 16.32 -28.38
CA LYS A 466 -2.16 15.79 -27.27
C LYS A 466 -3.26 16.76 -26.87
N THR A 467 -4.34 16.25 -26.27
CA THR A 467 -5.39 17.09 -25.67
C THR A 467 -4.92 17.69 -24.34
N GLU A 468 -5.61 18.73 -23.86
CA GLU A 468 -5.29 19.34 -22.55
C GLU A 468 -5.39 18.32 -21.40
N ASP A 469 -6.39 17.43 -21.45
CA ASP A 469 -6.58 16.36 -20.45
C ASP A 469 -5.43 15.33 -20.46
N GLU A 470 -4.95 14.95 -21.65
CA GLU A 470 -3.81 14.04 -21.77
C GLU A 470 -2.50 14.69 -21.27
N VAL A 471 -2.36 16.00 -21.49
CA VAL A 471 -1.24 16.77 -20.94
C VAL A 471 -1.34 16.82 -19.42
N ASP A 472 -2.51 17.13 -18.87
CA ASP A 472 -2.73 17.20 -17.42
C ASP A 472 -2.39 15.86 -16.73
N ALA A 473 -2.90 14.76 -17.26
CA ALA A 473 -2.62 13.41 -16.76
C ALA A 473 -1.12 13.05 -16.85
N LEU A 474 -0.42 13.48 -17.90
CA LEU A 474 1.03 13.26 -18.02
C LEU A 474 1.81 14.04 -16.95
N LEU A 475 1.42 15.29 -16.68
CA LEU A 475 2.05 16.10 -15.64
C LEU A 475 1.79 15.49 -14.26
N ASP A 476 0.57 15.02 -13.98
CA ASP A 476 0.23 14.36 -12.71
C ASP A 476 1.01 13.09 -12.45
N ASN A 477 1.24 12.28 -13.48
CA ASN A 477 2.09 11.09 -13.37
C ASN A 477 3.51 11.46 -12.95
N GLY A 478 4.11 12.47 -13.60
CA GLY A 478 5.45 12.94 -13.22
C GLY A 478 5.50 13.56 -11.82
N ILE A 479 4.45 14.26 -11.42
CA ILE A 479 4.33 14.86 -10.09
C ILE A 479 4.17 13.79 -9.00
N THR A 480 3.46 12.70 -9.29
CA THR A 480 3.36 11.54 -8.38
C THR A 480 4.75 10.95 -8.09
N LEU A 481 5.61 10.82 -9.10
CA LEU A 481 7.00 10.40 -8.91
C LEU A 481 7.83 11.41 -8.11
N LEU A 482 7.61 12.71 -8.33
CA LEU A 482 8.29 13.77 -7.57
C LEU A 482 7.99 13.67 -6.07
N ARG A 483 6.79 13.22 -5.69
CA ARG A 483 6.41 12.99 -4.28
C ARG A 483 7.32 11.96 -3.61
N TYR A 484 7.67 10.88 -4.32
CA TYR A 484 8.56 9.83 -3.82
C TYR A 484 10.04 10.24 -3.78
N ILE A 485 10.45 11.37 -4.37
CA ILE A 485 11.84 11.82 -4.31
C ILE A 485 12.13 12.50 -2.96
N LYS A 486 13.16 12.00 -2.27
CA LYS A 486 13.69 12.57 -1.02
C LYS A 486 14.47 13.85 -1.26
N ASP A 487 15.44 13.80 -2.18
CA ASP A 487 16.34 14.91 -2.49
C ASP A 487 15.76 15.81 -3.59
N LYS A 488 14.75 16.60 -3.19
CA LYS A 488 14.02 17.50 -4.09
C LYS A 488 14.89 18.66 -4.58
N ASP A 489 15.85 19.12 -3.78
CA ASP A 489 16.82 20.16 -4.15
C ASP A 489 17.70 19.76 -5.36
N LEU A 490 18.09 18.49 -5.44
CA LEU A 490 18.84 17.94 -6.56
C LEU A 490 17.99 17.94 -7.83
N PHE A 491 16.72 17.54 -7.72
CA PHE A 491 15.75 17.64 -8.81
C PHE A 491 15.56 19.11 -9.26
N GLU A 492 15.40 20.05 -8.32
CA GLU A 492 15.28 21.50 -8.62
C GLU A 492 16.45 21.98 -9.48
N THR A 493 17.67 21.56 -9.15
CA THR A 493 18.90 21.95 -9.85
C THR A 493 18.90 21.48 -11.30
N TYR A 494 18.58 20.21 -11.55
CA TYR A 494 18.43 19.70 -12.91
C TYR A 494 17.26 20.39 -13.64
N TYR A 495 16.10 20.52 -13.00
CA TYR A 495 14.92 21.11 -13.62
C TYR A 495 15.15 22.56 -14.04
N LYS A 496 15.76 23.40 -13.18
CA LYS A 496 16.14 24.78 -13.53
C LYS A 496 17.08 24.84 -14.73
N LYS A 497 18.07 23.94 -14.78
CA LYS A 497 19.03 23.87 -15.90
C LYS A 497 18.33 23.54 -17.22
N HIS A 498 17.37 22.61 -17.21
CA HIS A 498 16.57 22.26 -18.38
C HIS A 498 15.61 23.38 -18.77
N LEU A 499 14.89 23.95 -17.81
CA LEU A 499 13.95 25.06 -18.02
C LEU A 499 14.64 26.31 -18.58
N ALA A 500 15.79 26.72 -18.03
CA ALA A 500 16.53 27.89 -18.48
C ALA A 500 16.83 27.81 -19.99
N ARG A 501 17.17 26.61 -20.47
CA ARG A 501 17.42 26.37 -21.90
C ARG A 501 16.14 26.39 -22.72
N ARG A 502 15.04 25.81 -22.20
CA ARG A 502 13.76 25.82 -22.90
C ARG A 502 13.23 27.24 -23.10
N LEU A 503 13.32 28.08 -22.07
CA LEU A 503 12.95 29.49 -22.10
C LEU A 503 13.85 30.30 -23.05
N LEU A 504 15.16 30.31 -22.84
CA LEU A 504 16.08 31.16 -23.60
C LEU A 504 16.25 30.73 -25.06
N MET A 505 16.15 29.43 -25.37
CA MET A 505 16.24 28.93 -26.74
C MET A 505 14.88 28.82 -27.44
N LYS A 506 13.79 29.28 -26.81
CA LYS A 506 12.41 29.20 -27.30
C LYS A 506 12.05 27.78 -27.80
N ARG A 507 12.32 26.77 -26.97
CA ARG A 507 12.12 25.33 -27.29
C ARG A 507 10.91 24.70 -26.59
N SER A 508 10.23 25.40 -25.70
CA SER A 508 9.00 24.93 -25.08
C SER A 508 7.90 24.74 -26.12
N ALA A 509 7.12 23.67 -26.00
CA ALA A 509 5.99 23.41 -26.90
C ALA A 509 4.77 24.28 -26.57
N SER A 510 4.53 24.57 -25.29
CA SER A 510 3.48 25.48 -24.81
C SER A 510 3.95 26.19 -23.54
N MET A 511 3.74 27.50 -23.47
CA MET A 511 4.03 28.29 -22.26
C MET A 511 2.99 28.05 -21.16
N ASP A 512 1.76 27.71 -21.53
CA ASP A 512 0.69 27.41 -20.58
C ASP A 512 0.94 26.08 -19.87
N ALA A 513 1.39 25.06 -20.60
CA ALA A 513 1.79 23.79 -20.02
C ALA A 513 2.96 23.94 -19.02
N GLU A 514 3.92 24.83 -19.30
CA GLU A 514 5.02 25.10 -18.36
C GLU A 514 4.52 25.82 -17.09
N ARG A 515 3.56 26.74 -17.21
CA ARG A 515 2.92 27.40 -16.05
C ARG A 515 2.10 26.40 -15.22
N GLN A 516 1.36 25.51 -15.87
CA GLN A 516 0.60 24.45 -15.23
C GLN A 516 1.52 23.50 -14.45
N MET A 517 2.66 23.11 -15.04
CA MET A 517 3.66 22.27 -14.36
C MET A 517 4.18 22.93 -13.07
N ILE A 518 4.48 24.23 -13.11
CA ILE A 518 4.93 24.98 -11.92
C ILE A 518 3.83 25.04 -10.86
N SER A 519 2.57 25.25 -11.27
CA SER A 519 1.43 25.25 -10.36
C SER A 519 1.31 23.90 -9.63
N LYS A 520 1.42 22.78 -10.36
CA LYS A 520 1.40 21.43 -9.76
C LYS A 520 2.59 21.19 -8.82
N MET A 521 3.81 21.58 -9.21
CA MET A 521 4.97 21.51 -8.31
C MET A 521 4.78 22.33 -7.03
N LYS A 522 4.13 23.50 -7.14
CA LYS A 522 3.86 24.40 -6.01
C LYS A 522 2.86 23.79 -5.04
N MET A 523 1.82 23.12 -5.52
CA MET A 523 0.83 22.45 -4.67
C MET A 523 1.45 21.30 -3.88
N GLU A 524 2.38 20.56 -4.47
CA GLU A 524 2.96 19.35 -3.86
C GLU A 524 4.19 19.63 -3.00
N VAL A 525 5.10 20.49 -3.45
CA VAL A 525 6.38 20.75 -2.78
C VAL A 525 6.39 22.10 -2.03
N GLY A 526 5.49 23.01 -2.39
CA GLY A 526 5.31 24.29 -1.72
C GLY A 526 6.01 25.49 -2.38
N ASN A 527 5.64 26.69 -1.93
CA ASN A 527 6.04 27.97 -2.52
C ASN A 527 7.56 28.23 -2.51
N GLN A 528 8.26 27.81 -1.45
CA GLN A 528 9.70 28.06 -1.33
C GLN A 528 10.52 27.29 -2.37
N PHE A 529 10.00 26.16 -2.86
CA PHE A 529 10.64 25.35 -3.88
C PHE A 529 10.51 26.01 -5.26
N THR A 530 9.31 26.49 -5.60
CA THR A 530 9.02 27.06 -6.92
C THR A 530 9.47 28.51 -7.06
N GLN A 531 9.79 29.22 -5.98
CA GLN A 531 10.12 30.66 -6.02
C GLN A 531 11.14 31.05 -7.09
N ARG A 532 12.26 30.32 -7.18
CA ARG A 532 13.32 30.60 -8.17
C ARG A 532 12.84 30.35 -9.60
N ILE A 533 12.07 29.28 -9.79
CA ILE A 533 11.49 28.88 -11.09
C ILE A 533 10.45 29.91 -11.54
N GLU A 534 9.58 30.37 -10.64
CA GLU A 534 8.59 31.43 -10.90
C GLU A 534 9.28 32.77 -11.25
N ALA A 535 10.39 33.09 -10.57
CA ALA A 535 11.18 34.27 -10.87
C ALA A 535 11.78 34.21 -12.29
N MET A 536 12.18 33.04 -12.78
CA MET A 536 12.65 32.88 -14.16
C MET A 536 11.56 33.26 -15.19
N PHE A 537 10.30 32.87 -14.95
CA PHE A 537 9.18 33.27 -15.81
C PHE A 537 8.90 34.77 -15.74
N LYS A 538 8.97 35.35 -14.54
CA LYS A 538 8.80 36.78 -14.35
C LYS A 538 9.88 37.57 -15.11
N ASP A 539 11.13 37.13 -15.04
CA ASP A 539 12.24 37.73 -15.78
C ASP A 539 12.02 37.68 -17.29
N MET A 540 11.45 36.58 -17.83
CA MET A 540 11.12 36.49 -19.26
C MET A 540 10.06 37.52 -19.67
N THR A 541 8.95 37.61 -18.94
CA THR A 541 7.87 38.58 -19.26
C THR A 541 8.35 40.02 -19.11
N VAL A 542 9.07 40.35 -18.03
CA VAL A 542 9.62 41.70 -17.83
C VAL A 542 10.64 42.04 -18.92
N SER A 543 11.41 41.06 -19.39
CA SER A 543 12.35 41.26 -20.49
C SER A 543 11.66 41.55 -21.82
N GLU A 544 10.56 40.87 -22.13
CA GLU A 544 9.78 41.12 -23.35
C GLU A 544 9.23 42.56 -23.38
N ASP A 545 8.68 43.02 -22.25
CA ASP A 545 8.21 44.40 -22.09
C ASP A 545 9.35 45.42 -22.19
N LEU A 546 10.51 45.09 -21.62
CA LEU A 546 11.71 45.94 -21.66
C LEU A 546 12.27 46.06 -23.09
N SER A 547 12.35 44.94 -23.82
CA SER A 547 12.73 44.92 -25.24
C SER A 547 11.79 45.78 -26.07
N ALA A 548 10.47 45.64 -25.89
CA ALA A 548 9.49 46.46 -26.59
C ALA A 548 9.64 47.95 -26.27
N SER A 549 9.87 48.28 -24.99
CA SER A 549 10.11 49.66 -24.55
C SER A 549 11.41 50.25 -25.15
N TYR A 550 12.46 49.45 -25.28
CA TYR A 550 13.71 49.88 -25.90
C TYR A 550 13.53 50.14 -27.40
N LYS A 551 12.85 49.24 -28.13
CA LYS A 551 12.55 49.43 -29.55
C LYS A 551 11.78 50.73 -29.80
N GLU A 552 10.80 51.04 -28.95
CA GLU A 552 10.06 52.30 -29.04
C GLU A 552 10.92 53.52 -28.71
N HIS A 553 11.82 53.43 -27.72
CA HIS A 553 12.78 54.49 -27.42
C HIS A 553 13.70 54.78 -28.60
N ILE A 554 14.27 53.75 -29.23
CA ILE A 554 15.11 53.89 -30.43
C ILE A 554 14.33 54.45 -31.61
N ARG A 555 13.05 54.06 -31.78
CA ARG A 555 12.20 54.62 -32.85
C ARG A 555 11.93 56.12 -32.67
N ARG A 556 11.87 56.62 -31.42
CA ARG A 556 11.66 58.04 -31.12
C ARG A 556 12.94 58.87 -31.14
N SER A 557 14.06 58.27 -30.72
CA SER A 557 15.35 58.94 -30.58
C SER A 557 16.29 58.75 -31.76
N GLY A 558 15.95 57.85 -32.70
CA GLY A 558 16.77 57.47 -33.84
C GLY A 558 16.60 58.37 -35.07
N ASP A 559 17.68 58.47 -35.85
CA ASP A 559 17.72 59.09 -37.18
C ASP A 559 16.92 58.23 -38.19
N PRO A 560 15.90 58.78 -38.88
CA PRO A 560 15.05 58.02 -39.82
C PRO A 560 15.81 57.31 -40.95
N ASP A 561 17.00 57.79 -41.31
CA ASP A 561 17.79 57.27 -42.45
C ASP A 561 18.75 56.12 -42.09
N LYS A 562 18.95 55.81 -40.79
CA LYS A 562 19.76 54.65 -40.38
C LYS A 562 18.90 53.39 -40.30
N LYS A 563 19.26 52.36 -41.08
CA LYS A 563 18.74 50.99 -40.88
C LYS A 563 19.13 50.50 -39.48
N ALA A 564 18.21 50.61 -38.53
CA ALA A 564 18.41 50.17 -37.16
C ALA A 564 18.55 48.65 -37.09
N ILE A 565 19.56 48.17 -36.37
CA ILE A 565 19.70 46.75 -36.01
C ILE A 565 18.61 46.43 -35.00
N ASP A 566 17.80 45.39 -35.26
CA ASP A 566 16.78 44.95 -34.32
C ASP A 566 17.43 44.20 -33.14
N LEU A 567 17.17 44.66 -31.91
CA LEU A 567 17.71 44.08 -30.68
C LEU A 567 16.57 43.57 -29.81
N ASP A 568 16.68 42.30 -29.41
CA ASP A 568 15.86 41.69 -28.37
C ASP A 568 16.78 41.29 -27.20
N VAL A 569 16.50 41.78 -25.99
CA VAL A 569 17.33 41.56 -24.80
C VAL A 569 16.54 40.85 -23.71
N HIS A 570 17.12 39.77 -23.19
CA HIS A 570 16.62 39.11 -22.00
C HIS A 570 17.49 39.48 -20.79
N VAL A 571 16.94 40.26 -19.86
CA VAL A 571 17.61 40.67 -18.62
C VAL A 571 17.24 39.71 -17.50
N LEU A 572 18.23 38.96 -17.02
CA LEU A 572 18.04 37.86 -16.07
C LEU A 572 18.58 38.21 -14.69
N THR A 573 17.85 37.85 -13.64
CA THR A 573 18.30 38.02 -12.25
C THR A 573 19.32 36.93 -11.90
N SER A 574 20.59 37.30 -11.72
CA SER A 574 21.71 36.34 -11.60
C SER A 574 21.55 35.27 -10.50
N THR A 575 20.85 35.59 -9.40
CA THR A 575 20.63 34.66 -8.28
C THR A 575 19.48 33.68 -8.49
N MET A 576 18.62 33.91 -9.48
CA MET A 576 17.46 33.07 -9.78
C MET A 576 17.74 32.05 -10.90
N TRP A 577 18.71 32.36 -11.76
CA TRP A 577 19.08 31.54 -12.90
C TRP A 577 20.34 30.70 -12.62
N PRO A 578 20.47 29.50 -13.24
CA PRO A 578 21.63 28.65 -13.07
C PRO A 578 22.84 29.15 -13.90
N MET A 579 23.34 30.35 -13.57
CA MET A 579 24.34 31.08 -14.36
C MET A 579 25.63 30.28 -14.59
N GLU A 580 26.12 29.55 -13.59
CA GLU A 580 27.33 28.72 -13.73
C GLU A 580 27.13 27.51 -14.64
N ALA A 581 25.93 26.90 -14.65
CA ALA A 581 25.62 25.83 -15.59
C ALA A 581 25.45 26.36 -17.03
N MET A 582 25.19 27.66 -17.16
CA MET A 582 25.02 28.38 -18.42
C MET A 582 26.36 28.89 -18.97
N VAL A 583 27.31 29.26 -18.10
CA VAL A 583 28.66 29.74 -18.43
C VAL A 583 29.66 28.67 -18.01
N LYS A 584 30.09 27.81 -18.94
CA LYS A 584 31.07 26.74 -18.64
C LYS A 584 32.46 27.32 -18.34
N ALA A 585 32.66 27.88 -17.16
CA ALA A 585 33.98 28.20 -16.66
C ALA A 585 34.65 26.88 -16.24
N ARG A 586 35.65 26.43 -17.01
CA ARG A 586 36.47 25.29 -16.61
C ARG A 586 37.55 25.80 -15.65
N ASN A 587 37.65 25.19 -14.47
CA ASN A 587 38.82 25.25 -13.58
C ASN A 587 39.24 26.63 -13.07
N GLY A 588 38.31 27.43 -12.50
CA GLY A 588 38.68 28.60 -11.68
C GLY A 588 39.51 29.69 -12.37
N GLN A 589 39.66 29.64 -13.70
CA GLN A 589 40.34 30.67 -14.47
C GLN A 589 39.40 31.87 -14.67
N VAL A 590 39.93 33.07 -14.49
CA VAL A 590 39.22 34.33 -14.77
C VAL A 590 38.97 34.41 -16.26
N GLN A 591 37.72 34.17 -16.67
CA GLN A 591 37.34 34.23 -18.07
C GLN A 591 37.16 35.69 -18.49
N LEU A 592 38.02 36.14 -19.42
CA LEU A 592 37.91 37.49 -19.99
C LEU A 592 36.61 37.64 -20.79
N PRO A 593 35.96 38.80 -20.74
CA PRO A 593 34.76 39.05 -21.53
C PRO A 593 35.07 39.01 -23.03
N CYS A 594 34.13 38.49 -23.81
CA CYS A 594 34.21 38.52 -25.28
C CYS A 594 34.34 39.97 -25.76
N ILE A 595 35.27 40.21 -26.68
CA ILE A 595 35.41 41.49 -27.36
C ILE A 595 34.35 41.54 -28.47
N PHE A 596 33.44 42.50 -28.39
CA PHE A 596 32.39 42.70 -29.38
C PHE A 596 32.89 43.65 -30.50
N PRO A 597 32.54 43.38 -31.77
CA PRO A 597 32.75 44.33 -32.87
C PRO A 597 32.06 45.67 -32.60
N ARG A 598 32.58 46.74 -33.20
CA ARG A 598 32.15 48.13 -32.91
C ARG A 598 30.65 48.34 -33.08
N GLU A 599 30.06 47.72 -34.10
CA GLU A 599 28.63 47.80 -34.40
C GLU A 599 27.77 47.24 -33.26
N ILE A 600 28.22 46.12 -32.66
CA ILE A 600 27.52 45.43 -31.58
C ILE A 600 27.80 46.12 -30.24
N ASP A 601 29.02 46.59 -30.00
CA ASP A 601 29.36 47.29 -28.77
C ASP A 601 28.63 48.64 -28.65
N ASN A 602 28.45 49.37 -29.76
CA ASN A 602 27.61 50.58 -29.76
C ASN A 602 26.15 50.28 -29.38
N LEU A 603 25.59 49.19 -29.90
CA LEU A 603 24.24 48.75 -29.59
C LEU A 603 24.09 48.34 -28.12
N LYS A 604 25.09 47.61 -27.61
CA LYS A 604 25.22 47.21 -26.22
C LYS A 604 25.25 48.43 -25.28
N GLN A 605 26.13 49.40 -25.55
CA GLN A 605 26.25 50.63 -24.74
C GLN A 605 24.97 51.47 -24.76
N SER A 606 24.31 51.57 -25.93
CA SER A 606 23.03 52.25 -26.06
C SER A 606 21.94 51.62 -25.17
N PHE A 607 21.85 50.29 -25.16
CA PHE A 607 20.93 49.57 -24.29
C PHE A 607 21.29 49.71 -22.80
N GLU A 608 22.58 49.60 -22.44
CA GLU A 608 23.05 49.76 -21.06
C GLU A 608 22.66 51.13 -20.50
N LYS A 609 22.84 52.19 -21.28
CA LYS A 609 22.44 53.55 -20.89
C LYS A 609 20.92 53.62 -20.65
N PHE A 610 20.11 53.15 -21.60
CA PHE A 610 18.65 53.11 -21.46
C PHE A 610 18.20 52.33 -20.22
N TYR A 611 18.85 51.20 -19.92
CA TYR A 611 18.52 50.37 -18.77
C TYR A 611 18.89 51.05 -17.45
N LEU A 612 20.10 51.59 -17.35
CA LEU A 612 20.61 52.20 -16.12
C LEU A 612 19.93 53.54 -15.79
N ASP A 613 19.46 54.28 -16.81
CA ASP A 613 18.65 55.48 -16.62
C ASP A 613 17.30 55.15 -15.94
N LYS A 614 16.74 53.95 -16.20
CA LYS A 614 15.49 53.48 -15.57
C LYS A 614 15.73 52.68 -14.28
N HIS A 615 16.88 52.06 -14.14
CA HIS A 615 17.21 51.15 -13.05
C HIS A 615 18.55 51.50 -12.41
N SER A 616 18.52 52.50 -11.53
CA SER A 616 19.69 52.93 -10.77
C SER A 616 20.17 51.85 -9.79
N GLY A 617 21.49 51.78 -9.58
CA GLY A 617 22.12 50.84 -8.64
C GLY A 617 22.28 49.40 -9.15
N ARG A 618 21.96 49.12 -10.42
CA ARG A 618 22.16 47.81 -11.04
C ARG A 618 23.44 47.77 -11.88
N LYS A 619 24.00 46.57 -12.04
CA LYS A 619 25.13 46.30 -12.95
C LYS A 619 24.75 45.19 -13.92
N LEU A 620 24.94 45.43 -15.21
CA LEU A 620 24.70 44.44 -16.25
C LEU A 620 25.97 43.62 -16.55
N SER A 621 25.78 42.34 -16.85
CA SER A 621 26.82 41.42 -17.32
C SER A 621 26.31 40.67 -18.53
N TRP A 622 26.97 40.85 -19.68
CA TRP A 622 26.53 40.30 -20.95
C TRP A 622 27.05 38.88 -21.17
N GLN A 623 26.13 37.98 -21.55
CA GLN A 623 26.43 36.56 -21.78
C GLN A 623 26.44 36.24 -23.27
N ALA A 624 27.59 36.45 -23.93
CA ALA A 624 27.75 36.25 -25.37
C ALA A 624 27.48 34.80 -25.82
N GLY A 625 27.70 33.80 -24.96
CA GLY A 625 27.47 32.39 -25.31
C GLY A 625 26.01 31.97 -25.44
N MET A 626 25.06 32.84 -25.06
CA MET A 626 23.63 32.51 -24.97
C MET A 626 22.75 33.21 -26.00
N GLY A 627 23.32 34.14 -26.77
CA GLY A 627 22.58 34.87 -27.79
C GLY A 627 22.57 34.19 -29.15
N SER A 628 21.67 34.67 -30.00
CA SER A 628 21.62 34.35 -31.43
C SER A 628 21.47 35.62 -32.24
N ALA A 629 21.92 35.59 -33.49
CA ALA A 629 21.80 36.71 -34.41
C ALA A 629 21.41 36.23 -35.80
N ASP A 630 20.64 37.04 -36.50
CA ASP A 630 20.36 36.89 -37.92
C ASP A 630 21.22 37.89 -38.71
N ILE A 631 22.10 37.36 -39.56
CA ILE A 631 23.00 38.18 -40.39
C ILE A 631 22.74 37.96 -41.87
N ARG A 632 22.95 38.99 -42.68
CA ARG A 632 22.91 38.88 -44.14
C ARG A 632 24.33 38.76 -44.67
N ALA A 633 24.67 37.59 -45.18
CA ALA A 633 25.97 37.32 -45.79
C ALA A 633 25.89 37.45 -47.32
N THR A 634 26.84 38.16 -47.92
CA THR A 634 26.96 38.33 -49.37
C THR A 634 28.21 37.60 -49.85
N PHE A 635 28.06 36.72 -50.82
CA PHE A 635 29.14 35.91 -51.39
C PHE A 635 29.35 36.31 -52.84
N GLN A 636 30.56 36.77 -53.18
CA GLN A 636 30.95 37.10 -54.54
C GLN A 636 31.69 35.90 -55.13
N ARG A 637 31.05 35.20 -56.08
CA ARG A 637 31.67 34.02 -56.69
C ARG A 637 32.71 34.39 -57.74
N SER A 638 33.64 33.46 -57.97
CA SER A 638 34.64 33.51 -59.05
C SER A 638 34.04 33.69 -60.46
N ASN A 639 32.77 33.31 -60.65
CA ASN A 639 32.02 33.51 -61.91
C ASN A 639 31.28 34.86 -61.99
N GLY A 640 31.53 35.79 -61.08
CA GLY A 640 30.90 37.12 -61.01
C GLY A 640 29.48 37.12 -60.42
N LYS A 641 28.90 35.97 -60.06
CA LYS A 641 27.56 35.91 -59.48
C LYS A 641 27.59 36.26 -57.99
N THR A 642 26.74 37.22 -57.60
CA THR A 642 26.54 37.58 -56.19
C THR A 642 25.38 36.75 -55.60
N LEU A 643 25.65 35.99 -54.55
CA LEU A 643 24.63 35.26 -53.78
C LEU A 643 24.46 35.90 -52.41
N ARG A 644 23.22 35.95 -51.92
CA ARG A 644 22.90 36.51 -50.60
C ARG A 644 22.15 35.46 -49.78
N TYR A 645 22.61 35.23 -48.56
CA TYR A 645 22.00 34.31 -47.61
C TYR A 645 21.72 35.03 -46.30
N GLU A 646 20.64 34.64 -45.63
CA GLU A 646 20.34 35.06 -44.26
C GLU A 646 20.74 33.93 -43.32
N LEU A 647 21.75 34.16 -42.49
CA LEU A 647 22.33 33.17 -41.59
C LEU A 647 21.81 33.41 -40.17
N ASN A 648 21.14 32.42 -39.59
CA ASN A 648 20.83 32.39 -38.16
C ASN A 648 22.00 31.70 -37.45
N VAL A 649 22.74 32.45 -36.64
CA VAL A 649 24.01 32.04 -36.02
C VAL A 649 24.02 32.33 -34.51
N SER A 650 24.96 31.73 -33.77
CA SER A 650 25.20 32.14 -32.37
C SER A 650 25.86 33.53 -32.33
N THR A 651 25.78 34.23 -31.20
CA THR A 651 26.49 35.51 -31.04
C THR A 651 28.01 35.35 -31.19
N TYR A 652 28.61 34.24 -30.74
CA TYR A 652 30.02 33.97 -31.00
C TYR A 652 30.34 33.81 -32.50
N MET A 653 29.48 33.13 -33.25
CA MET A 653 29.63 33.04 -34.71
C MET A 653 29.49 34.39 -35.40
N LEU A 654 28.57 35.24 -34.94
CA LEU A 654 28.46 36.62 -35.42
C LEU A 654 29.78 37.37 -35.22
N VAL A 655 30.35 37.31 -34.01
CA VAL A 655 31.62 37.97 -33.69
C VAL A 655 32.75 37.45 -34.59
N ILE A 656 32.85 36.13 -34.77
CA ILE A 656 33.86 35.51 -35.65
C ILE A 656 33.68 35.95 -37.10
N LEU A 657 32.46 35.92 -37.63
CA LEU A 657 32.19 36.23 -39.04
C LEU A 657 32.44 37.70 -39.36
N LEU A 658 32.18 38.62 -38.42
CA LEU A 658 32.44 40.05 -38.63
C LEU A 658 33.93 40.38 -38.76
N LEU A 659 34.83 39.58 -38.18
CA LEU A 659 36.29 39.77 -38.37
C LEU A 659 36.69 39.67 -39.85
N PHE A 660 36.00 38.85 -40.63
CA PHE A 660 36.34 38.60 -42.03
C PHE A 660 35.89 39.73 -42.96
N ASN A 661 35.17 40.73 -42.48
CA ASN A 661 34.86 41.92 -43.28
C ASN A 661 36.09 42.84 -43.46
N ASP A 662 37.02 42.80 -42.51
CA ASP A 662 38.25 43.61 -42.53
C ASP A 662 39.46 42.84 -43.10
N VAL A 663 39.26 41.57 -43.47
CA VAL A 663 40.29 40.70 -44.04
C VAL A 663 40.19 40.75 -45.57
N PRO A 664 41.27 41.11 -46.28
CA PRO A 664 41.29 41.11 -47.75
C PRO A 664 40.95 39.75 -48.36
N ASP A 665 40.43 39.77 -49.58
CA ASP A 665 40.12 38.54 -50.34
C ASP A 665 41.38 37.68 -50.51
N GLY A 666 41.29 36.42 -50.06
CA GLY A 666 42.38 35.45 -50.16
C GLY A 666 43.30 35.38 -48.93
N GLU A 667 43.16 36.30 -47.97
CA GLU A 667 43.84 36.20 -46.68
C GLU A 667 43.10 35.28 -45.70
N SER A 668 43.79 34.87 -44.65
CA SER A 668 43.26 33.94 -43.65
C SER A 668 43.72 34.33 -42.25
N LEU A 669 42.87 34.10 -41.26
CA LEU A 669 43.20 34.24 -39.85
C LEU A 669 43.49 32.85 -39.25
N THR A 670 44.50 32.75 -38.40
CA THR A 670 44.76 31.57 -37.58
C THR A 670 43.78 31.47 -36.42
N PHE A 671 43.64 30.29 -35.83
CA PHE A 671 42.83 30.10 -34.62
C PHE A 671 43.26 31.04 -33.48
N GLU A 672 44.56 31.19 -33.25
CA GLU A 672 45.12 32.04 -32.19
C GLU A 672 44.79 33.52 -32.43
N GLU A 673 44.90 34.02 -33.66
CA GLU A 673 44.52 35.40 -34.00
C GLU A 673 43.02 35.66 -33.78
N ILE A 674 42.16 34.69 -34.13
CA ILE A 674 40.72 34.81 -33.87
C ILE A 674 40.47 34.82 -32.36
N GLN A 675 41.15 33.97 -31.59
CA GLN A 675 41.02 33.90 -30.15
C GLN A 675 41.45 35.20 -29.47
N GLU A 676 42.59 35.77 -29.87
CA GLU A 676 43.12 37.02 -29.32
C GLU A 676 42.20 38.22 -29.64
N ARG A 677 41.71 38.32 -30.88
CA ARG A 677 40.83 39.44 -31.29
C ARG A 677 39.44 39.39 -30.68
N THR A 678 38.96 38.21 -30.29
CA THR A 678 37.58 38.02 -29.81
C THR A 678 37.48 37.70 -28.33
N CYS A 679 38.56 37.23 -27.70
CA CYS A 679 38.56 36.65 -26.36
C CYS A 679 37.49 35.56 -26.16
N ILE A 680 37.12 34.82 -27.22
CA ILE A 680 36.19 33.69 -27.09
C ILE A 680 36.91 32.52 -26.41
N PRO A 681 36.29 31.83 -25.44
CA PRO A 681 36.88 30.66 -24.79
C PRO A 681 37.23 29.57 -25.80
N GLU A 682 38.41 28.95 -25.65
CA GLU A 682 38.94 27.97 -26.60
C GLU A 682 37.92 26.88 -26.95
N TYR A 683 37.26 26.32 -25.94
CA TYR A 683 36.24 25.29 -26.10
C TYR A 683 35.06 25.73 -26.97
N ASP A 684 34.56 26.96 -26.76
CA ASP A 684 33.45 27.50 -27.53
C ASP A 684 33.91 27.92 -28.92
N LEU A 685 35.10 28.50 -29.05
CA LEU A 685 35.69 28.91 -30.32
C LEU A 685 35.85 27.73 -31.27
N ILE A 686 36.45 26.63 -30.80
CA ILE A 686 36.60 25.36 -31.56
C ILE A 686 35.25 24.92 -32.14
N ARG A 687 34.20 24.92 -31.32
CA ARG A 687 32.87 24.41 -31.72
C ARG A 687 32.15 25.32 -32.69
N ASN A 688 32.27 26.64 -32.51
CA ASN A 688 31.70 27.60 -33.44
C ASN A 688 32.44 27.52 -34.80
N LEU A 689 33.77 27.39 -34.80
CA LEU A 689 34.58 27.20 -36.02
C LEU A 689 34.31 25.86 -36.72
N GLN A 690 34.08 24.77 -35.99
CA GLN A 690 33.65 23.50 -36.57
C GLN A 690 32.34 23.65 -37.36
N SER A 691 31.36 24.39 -36.84
CA SER A 691 30.10 24.66 -37.54
C SER A 691 30.29 25.56 -38.76
N LEU A 692 31.17 26.56 -38.67
CA LEU A 692 31.38 27.54 -39.74
C LEU A 692 32.30 27.04 -40.86
N ALA A 693 33.25 26.15 -40.56
CA ALA A 693 34.33 25.80 -41.49
C ALA A 693 34.44 24.32 -41.85
N VAL A 694 34.04 23.42 -40.94
CA VAL A 694 34.21 21.98 -41.14
C VAL A 694 32.94 21.37 -41.76
N ALA A 695 31.78 21.69 -41.19
CA ALA A 695 30.49 21.11 -41.56
C ALA A 695 30.12 21.42 -43.03
N PRO A 696 29.97 20.38 -43.90
CA PRO A 696 29.80 20.60 -45.35
C PRO A 696 28.61 21.48 -45.75
N LYS A 697 27.52 21.43 -44.99
CA LYS A 697 26.27 22.17 -45.28
C LYS A 697 26.31 23.63 -44.83
N THR A 698 27.24 23.99 -43.95
CA THR A 698 27.30 25.31 -43.30
C THR A 698 28.71 25.90 -43.37
N ARG A 699 29.50 25.47 -44.36
CA ARG A 699 30.89 25.87 -44.58
C ARG A 699 30.96 27.30 -45.14
N VAL A 700 30.69 28.29 -44.30
CA VAL A 700 30.80 29.73 -44.62
C VAL A 700 32.26 30.18 -44.59
N LEU A 701 33.12 29.47 -43.86
CA LEU A 701 34.58 29.65 -43.84
C LEU A 701 35.28 28.44 -44.46
N LYS A 702 36.43 28.63 -45.10
CA LYS A 702 37.35 27.55 -45.51
C LYS A 702 38.37 27.33 -44.40
N LYS A 703 38.79 26.09 -44.20
CA LYS A 703 39.77 25.69 -43.20
C LYS A 703 40.97 25.03 -43.88
N GLU A 704 42.18 25.44 -43.53
CA GLU A 704 43.43 24.86 -44.00
C GLU A 704 44.38 24.52 -42.83
N PRO A 705 44.85 23.27 -42.68
CA PRO A 705 44.46 22.08 -43.44
C PRO A 705 43.05 21.57 -43.06
N MET A 706 42.35 21.00 -44.03
CA MET A 706 41.01 20.48 -43.82
C MET A 706 41.03 19.20 -42.97
N SER A 707 40.37 19.22 -41.82
CA SER A 707 40.18 18.05 -40.94
C SER A 707 38.90 18.20 -40.10
N LYS A 708 38.53 17.16 -39.33
CA LYS A 708 37.34 17.20 -38.46
C LYS A 708 37.55 18.04 -37.20
N ASP A 709 38.77 18.08 -36.70
CA ASP A 709 39.15 18.80 -35.49
C ASP A 709 39.60 20.23 -35.83
N VAL A 710 39.60 21.13 -34.86
CA VAL A 710 40.18 22.47 -34.98
C VAL A 710 41.37 22.54 -34.03
N LYS A 711 42.54 22.90 -34.56
CA LYS A 711 43.81 23.03 -33.86
C LYS A 711 44.26 24.50 -33.82
N PRO A 712 45.13 24.88 -32.87
CA PRO A 712 45.64 26.25 -32.77
C PRO A 712 46.36 26.76 -34.03
N THR A 713 46.98 25.88 -34.81
CA THR A 713 47.71 26.23 -36.03
C THR A 713 46.83 26.33 -37.28
N ASP A 714 45.54 26.02 -37.18
CA ASP A 714 44.65 25.97 -38.34
C ASP A 714 44.28 27.38 -38.82
N ARG A 715 44.22 27.55 -40.14
CA ARG A 715 43.88 28.82 -40.81
C ARG A 715 42.46 28.79 -41.35
N PHE A 716 41.79 29.94 -41.24
CA PHE A 716 40.42 30.14 -41.65
C PHE A 716 40.33 31.32 -42.62
N SER A 717 39.64 31.15 -43.75
CA SER A 717 39.38 32.20 -44.75
C SER A 717 37.92 32.22 -45.17
N PHE A 718 37.44 33.32 -45.75
CA PHE A 718 36.05 33.44 -46.18
C PHE A 718 35.74 32.51 -47.38
N ASN A 719 34.64 31.74 -47.32
CA ASN A 719 34.27 30.82 -48.40
C ASN A 719 33.36 31.47 -49.44
N ASN A 720 33.95 32.16 -50.43
CA ASN A 720 33.21 32.72 -51.57
C ASN A 720 32.42 31.70 -52.41
N ASP A 721 32.78 30.41 -52.34
CA ASP A 721 32.11 29.34 -53.09
C ASP A 721 30.89 28.75 -52.37
N PHE A 722 30.59 29.19 -51.15
CA PHE A 722 29.49 28.66 -50.35
C PHE A 722 28.15 28.64 -51.11
N GLN A 723 27.38 27.56 -50.91
CA GLN A 723 26.05 27.39 -51.48
C GLN A 723 25.13 26.68 -50.51
N SER A 724 23.91 27.18 -50.41
CA SER A 724 22.80 26.51 -49.75
C SER A 724 21.61 26.39 -50.70
N ALA A 725 20.82 25.33 -50.53
CA ALA A 725 19.53 25.16 -51.20
C ALA A 725 18.47 26.17 -50.69
N PHE A 726 18.67 26.70 -49.49
CA PHE A 726 17.76 27.65 -48.84
C PHE A 726 18.43 29.02 -48.67
N VAL A 727 17.64 30.08 -48.87
CA VAL A 727 18.07 31.48 -48.64
C VAL A 727 18.32 31.74 -47.16
N LYS A 728 17.45 31.22 -46.28
CA LYS A 728 17.63 31.23 -44.82
C LYS A 728 18.35 29.97 -44.38
N VAL A 729 19.53 30.13 -43.79
CA VAL A 729 20.38 29.02 -43.33
C VAL A 729 20.56 29.12 -41.83
N ARG A 730 20.15 28.09 -41.10
CA ARG A 730 20.39 28.02 -39.66
C ARG A 730 21.67 27.25 -39.37
N ILE A 731 22.68 27.97 -38.85
CA ILE A 731 23.96 27.40 -38.45
C ILE A 731 23.94 27.20 -36.94
N GLY A 732 23.54 26.00 -36.52
CA GLY A 732 23.64 25.63 -35.12
C GLY A 732 25.10 25.36 -34.73
N VAL A 733 25.49 25.76 -33.51
CA VAL A 733 26.75 25.34 -32.90
C VAL A 733 26.80 23.81 -32.86
N VAL A 734 27.90 23.19 -33.30
CA VAL A 734 28.09 21.74 -33.23
C VAL A 734 27.83 21.33 -31.78
N ALA A 735 26.82 20.48 -31.59
CA ALA A 735 26.33 20.08 -30.29
C ALA A 735 27.31 19.10 -29.61
N GLY A 736 28.42 19.62 -29.11
CA GLY A 736 29.20 19.00 -28.04
C GLY A 736 28.36 18.93 -26.76
N GLY A 737 27.58 17.85 -26.61
CA GLY A 737 27.14 17.34 -25.32
C GLY A 737 26.32 18.25 -24.40
N ALA A 738 25.79 19.40 -24.82
CA ALA A 738 24.97 20.25 -23.93
C ALA A 738 23.61 19.60 -23.59
N ASN A 739 23.13 18.71 -24.47
CA ASN A 739 22.02 17.77 -24.26
C ASN A 739 22.50 16.39 -23.78
N LYS A 740 23.80 16.19 -23.52
CA LYS A 740 24.22 14.96 -22.83
C LYS A 740 23.86 15.12 -21.36
N ILE A 741 23.23 14.07 -20.85
CA ILE A 741 23.25 13.70 -19.44
C ILE A 741 24.65 13.96 -18.91
N GLU A 742 24.74 14.48 -17.68
CA GLU A 742 26.03 14.79 -17.09
C GLU A 742 26.91 13.54 -17.06
N ASN A 743 28.14 13.64 -17.58
CA ASN A 743 29.11 12.57 -17.43
C ASN A 743 29.38 12.31 -15.94
N GLN A 744 29.93 11.14 -15.59
CA GLN A 744 30.15 10.78 -14.18
C GLN A 744 30.93 11.86 -13.39
N ASP A 745 31.93 12.50 -14.02
CA ASP A 745 32.68 13.59 -13.38
C ASP A 745 31.86 14.87 -13.20
N GLN A 746 31.01 15.21 -14.17
CA GLN A 746 30.11 16.36 -14.08
C GLN A 746 29.07 16.15 -12.98
N ARG A 747 28.56 14.92 -12.84
CA ARG A 747 27.61 14.57 -11.77
C ARG A 747 28.25 14.72 -10.39
N LYS A 748 29.48 14.21 -10.22
CA LYS A 748 30.23 14.39 -8.97
C LYS A 748 30.46 15.86 -8.64
N GLU A 749 30.70 16.69 -9.64
CA GLU A 749 30.85 18.14 -9.46
C GLU A 749 29.53 18.80 -9.04
N THR A 750 28.42 18.46 -9.71
CA THR A 750 27.06 18.92 -9.36
C THR A 750 26.68 18.49 -7.94
N GLU A 751 26.94 17.24 -7.56
CA GLU A 751 26.70 16.70 -6.21
C GLU A 751 27.57 17.40 -5.16
N LYS A 752 28.85 17.64 -5.44
CA LYS A 752 29.75 18.37 -4.55
C LYS A 752 29.22 19.77 -4.29
N LYS A 753 28.84 20.49 -5.35
CA LYS A 753 28.26 21.83 -5.24
C LYS A 753 26.95 21.82 -4.44
N MET A 754 26.08 20.85 -4.69
CA MET A 754 24.86 20.67 -3.92
C MET A 754 25.16 20.45 -2.44
N ASN A 755 26.14 19.61 -2.12
CA ASN A 755 26.57 19.42 -0.73
C ASN A 755 27.09 20.72 -0.11
N ASP A 756 27.84 21.55 -0.84
CA ASP A 756 28.27 22.85 -0.33
C ASP A 756 27.07 23.78 -0.03
N GLU A 757 26.07 23.84 -0.92
CA GLU A 757 24.82 24.61 -0.74
C GLU A 757 23.95 24.07 0.42
N ARG A 758 23.87 22.74 0.57
CA ARG A 758 23.23 22.09 1.72
C ARG A 758 23.91 22.51 3.02
N GLY A 759 25.23 22.69 3.01
CA GLY A 759 26.01 23.13 4.16
C GLY A 759 25.59 24.52 4.66
N GLY A 760 25.46 25.48 3.76
CA GLY A 760 24.95 26.81 4.10
C GLY A 760 23.50 26.77 4.61
N SER A 761 22.66 25.91 4.03
CA SER A 761 21.27 25.73 4.47
C SER A 761 21.16 25.11 5.86
N ILE A 762 22.02 24.14 6.17
CA ILE A 762 22.15 23.52 7.50
C ILE A 762 22.62 24.55 8.53
N GLU A 763 23.67 25.33 8.23
CA GLU A 763 24.13 26.39 9.13
C GLU A 763 23.02 27.41 9.43
N ALA A 764 22.30 27.85 8.40
CA ALA A 764 21.19 28.80 8.55
C ALA A 764 20.03 28.22 9.38
N ALA A 765 19.73 26.92 9.25
CA ALA A 765 18.72 26.23 10.05
C ALA A 765 19.14 26.14 11.53
N ILE A 766 20.38 25.71 11.79
CA ILE A 766 20.95 25.63 13.14
C ILE A 766 20.89 27.00 13.84
N VAL A 767 21.37 28.06 13.17
CA VAL A 767 21.38 29.41 13.73
C VAL A 767 19.95 29.89 14.02
N ARG A 768 18.98 29.61 13.14
CA ARG A 768 17.58 30.01 13.35
C ARG A 768 16.96 29.31 14.56
N ILE A 769 17.17 28.00 14.69
CA ILE A 769 16.69 27.20 15.82
C ILE A 769 17.33 27.68 17.12
N MET A 770 18.65 27.80 17.15
CA MET A 770 19.39 28.21 18.34
C MET A 770 19.09 29.65 18.75
N LYS A 771 18.89 30.56 17.79
CA LYS A 771 18.45 31.93 18.07
C LYS A 771 17.09 31.98 18.77
N GLN A 772 16.17 31.08 18.41
CA GLN A 772 14.83 30.99 19.01
C GLN A 772 14.85 30.28 20.36
N ARG A 773 15.56 29.15 20.48
CA ARG A 773 15.58 28.31 21.68
C ARG A 773 16.56 28.79 22.75
N LYS A 774 17.60 29.53 22.36
CA LYS A 774 18.74 30.01 23.18
C LYS A 774 19.63 28.92 23.78
N LYS A 775 19.03 27.85 24.29
CA LYS A 775 19.69 26.67 24.85
C LYS A 775 18.98 25.41 24.35
N LEU A 776 19.72 24.45 23.81
CA LEU A 776 19.13 23.20 23.30
C LEU A 776 20.12 22.03 23.40
N GLY A 777 19.63 20.88 23.90
CA GLY A 777 20.40 19.64 23.96
C GLY A 777 20.74 19.10 22.57
N HIS A 778 21.86 18.38 22.43
CA HIS A 778 22.33 17.89 21.12
C HIS A 778 21.29 17.07 20.36
N VAL A 779 20.64 16.11 21.01
CA VAL A 779 19.62 15.26 20.37
C VAL A 779 18.42 16.10 19.92
N GLY A 780 18.00 17.07 20.73
CA GLY A 780 16.91 17.99 20.38
C GLY A 780 17.24 18.86 19.18
N LEU A 781 18.45 19.45 19.15
CA LEU A 781 18.92 20.25 18.03
C LEU A 781 19.01 19.43 16.74
N MET A 782 19.59 18.22 16.81
CA MET A 782 19.67 17.32 15.66
C MET A 782 18.28 17.00 15.09
N ASN A 783 17.32 16.64 15.95
CA ASN A 783 15.96 16.31 15.52
C ASN A 783 15.22 17.52 14.90
N GLU A 784 15.34 18.72 15.50
CA GLU A 784 14.73 19.93 14.93
C GLU A 784 15.36 20.29 13.57
N VAL A 785 16.69 20.21 13.42
CA VAL A 785 17.38 20.48 12.15
C VAL A 785 16.95 19.49 11.07
N LEU A 786 16.93 18.19 11.38
CA LEU A 786 16.51 17.15 10.43
C LEU A 786 15.05 17.34 10.02
N THR A 787 14.16 17.66 10.96
CA THR A 787 12.73 17.90 10.71
C THR A 787 12.51 19.14 9.85
N GLN A 788 13.25 20.22 10.08
CA GLN A 788 13.09 21.46 9.32
C GLN A 788 13.57 21.31 7.87
N LEU A 789 14.60 20.49 7.63
CA LEU A 789 15.22 20.34 6.31
C LEU A 789 14.66 19.19 5.47
N SER A 790 14.00 18.19 6.09
CA SER A 790 13.47 16.99 5.43
C SER A 790 12.52 17.28 4.26
N ALA A 791 11.83 18.42 4.27
CA ALA A 791 10.97 18.86 3.17
C ALA A 791 11.75 19.18 1.88
N ARG A 792 13.06 19.47 1.98
CA ARG A 792 13.92 19.86 0.84
C ARG A 792 14.92 18.78 0.44
N PHE A 793 15.59 18.19 1.43
CA PHE A 793 16.59 17.13 1.23
C PHE A 793 16.81 16.37 2.53
N VAL A 794 17.44 15.20 2.46
CA VAL A 794 17.83 14.43 3.65
C VAL A 794 19.21 14.89 4.11
N PRO A 795 19.34 15.58 5.27
CA PRO A 795 20.65 16.07 5.72
C PRO A 795 21.50 14.91 6.24
N ASP A 796 22.76 14.86 5.81
CA ASP A 796 23.73 13.92 6.39
C ASP A 796 24.05 14.29 7.84
N VAL A 797 23.92 13.33 8.75
CA VAL A 797 24.12 13.53 10.20
C VAL A 797 25.54 14.00 10.50
N ASN A 798 26.55 13.48 9.78
CA ASN A 798 27.94 13.89 9.98
C ASN A 798 28.18 15.32 9.50
N MET A 799 27.53 15.69 8.39
CA MET A 799 27.54 17.06 7.89
C MET A 799 26.93 18.03 8.90
N VAL A 800 25.77 17.71 9.50
CA VAL A 800 25.17 18.56 10.55
C VAL A 800 26.12 18.73 11.74
N LYS A 801 26.74 17.65 12.21
CA LYS A 801 27.75 17.74 13.29
C LYS A 801 28.92 18.65 12.92
N LYS A 802 29.50 18.48 11.73
CA LYS A 802 30.58 19.37 11.23
C LYS A 802 30.16 20.83 11.16
N ARG A 803 28.91 21.11 10.80
CA ARG A 803 28.37 22.48 10.76
C ARG A 803 28.13 23.06 12.15
N ILE A 804 27.78 22.24 13.15
CA ILE A 804 27.73 22.68 14.56
C ILE A 804 29.12 23.09 15.03
N GLU A 805 30.16 22.26 14.79
CA GLU A 805 31.54 22.63 15.16
C GLU A 805 32.00 23.93 14.49
N SER A 806 31.76 24.05 13.17
CA SER A 806 32.04 25.28 12.41
C SER A 806 31.37 26.53 13.00
N LEU A 807 30.13 26.39 13.52
CA LEU A 807 29.41 27.50 14.17
C LEU A 807 29.92 27.80 15.58
N ILE A 808 30.48 26.82 16.28
CA ILE A 808 31.16 27.02 17.56
C ILE A 808 32.48 27.77 17.34
N ASP A 809 33.29 27.32 16.37
CA ASP A 809 34.56 27.97 16.00
C ASP A 809 34.37 29.42 15.54
N ARG A 810 33.20 29.73 14.98
CA ARG A 810 32.79 31.08 14.54
C ARG A 810 32.01 31.87 15.60
N GLU A 811 31.97 31.38 16.84
CA GLU A 811 31.35 32.05 17.99
C GLU A 811 29.84 32.34 17.83
N TYR A 812 29.12 31.56 17.02
CA TYR A 812 27.65 31.61 16.99
C TYR A 812 27.03 30.77 18.10
N LEU A 813 27.73 29.71 18.51
CA LEU A 813 27.28 28.73 19.50
C LEU A 813 28.40 28.45 20.52
N GLU A 814 28.03 28.07 21.74
CA GLU A 814 28.94 27.56 22.77
C GLU A 814 28.49 26.20 23.27
N ARG A 815 29.41 25.45 23.87
CA ARG A 815 29.09 24.25 24.65
C ARG A 815 28.90 24.66 26.10
N LEU A 816 27.74 24.30 26.67
CA LEU A 816 27.48 24.49 28.08
C LEU A 816 27.89 23.24 28.85
N GLU A 817 28.41 23.42 30.07
CA GLU A 817 28.77 22.34 30.99
C GLU A 817 27.53 21.72 31.66
N ASP A 818 26.55 21.29 30.85
CA ASP A 818 25.35 20.58 31.33
C ASP A 818 25.37 19.11 30.88
N GLU A 819 24.85 18.20 31.71
CA GLU A 819 24.47 16.84 31.30
C GLU A 819 22.95 16.74 31.13
N PRO A 820 22.43 16.38 29.93
CA PRO A 820 23.14 15.96 28.71
C PRO A 820 23.74 17.13 27.91
N ALA A 821 24.69 16.82 27.02
CA ALA A 821 25.43 17.79 26.18
C ALA A 821 24.52 18.82 25.51
N THR A 822 24.71 20.09 25.89
CA THR A 822 23.82 21.20 25.54
C THR A 822 24.60 22.35 24.89
N TYR A 823 23.98 22.99 23.91
CA TYR A 823 24.54 24.15 23.22
C TYR A 823 23.85 25.44 23.68
N GLY A 824 24.62 26.52 23.83
CA GLY A 824 24.16 27.88 24.03
C GLY A 824 24.30 28.72 22.77
N TYR A 825 23.44 29.72 22.58
CA TYR A 825 23.50 30.65 21.45
C TYR A 825 24.10 32.00 21.88
N ILE A 826 25.13 32.47 21.19
CA ILE A 826 25.96 33.62 21.61
C ILE A 826 25.61 34.93 20.87
N ALA A 827 25.15 34.83 19.61
CA ALA A 827 25.16 35.96 18.65
C ALA A 827 23.95 36.91 18.64
#